data_AF-A0A1Q9CQR9-F1
#
_entry.id   AF-A0A1Q9CQR9-F1
#
_cell.length_a   1.000
_cell.length_b   1.000
_cell.length_c   1.000
_cell.angle_alpha   90.00
_cell.angle_beta   90.00
_cell.angle_gamma   90.00
#
_symmetry.space_group_name_H-M   'P 1'
#
loop_
_entity.id
_entity.type
_entity.pdbx_description
1 polymer ?
#
loop_
_entity_poly.entity_id
_entity_poly.type
_entity_poly.pdbx_seq_one_letter_code
_entity_poly.pdbx_strand_id
1 'polypeptide(L)'
;MAAMASMSLLPVLLLPCMWALRSDAYTRGDKLLLASSLSQYECSPQFVASSSVDTHEWHLIAMVTGYRGSGAGLRGLAEGLCTASFAQTDRTLIVVLDAVVGEHSLQPLMLQGQRVAQEVLQIVASGAEYKKNFTSYSIIGHSLGGLVARVAASHIDRSLAAALRPRLFVSLFSPHAGVESFVNSKLLPTLIHISGTDRGVMDELCEKVPEKSILVEISRGMYRQALEKFETRVLYTSETDWLVDFGSGGITAQKPPEHDDPVSDYPSLGLQSWNLSSAAETCQARSVRCEVINELRHLEFTRVRAQWQLFRPDKHALQEMTAVESGELLRHITTEFGASNSNRPRGASCDSSEFCALGLECLSATCQPRLLEASDACIKAGDEQMEKCAFAVDLFNEGLQTWLLVVTSSGGGGHLVAARNLQQKLLEWLEGGYETVAAQLQEHRPLLTPEAYRLATAALSAVQNGPPAVEMLDIMDSPCTSLDGHGYIPLGGFMSESWNKLQSSGDIKGLRRLVSLQPLTQLVFGQQCRKFIQSVVEAKKLGYRLPPKRLISTQPLLVRSLLEGYMDRGVDLYMTDLPTEEAVHFFGALDSLPKDKVSNLFLHTLAPMRGGEEVLQNMSGLPGRQIMLEKFMPIEDSFIRPGGLPSPGQAVAIRLKAQIPLEEEFLDGTGPVTNPVILDAEDQVVLVMLGSQPTVDAMLKYAMESLKLPVPTGSRRYIFLACGRPTTAAYKQLYADMVALISSSPANGTILVPFTGQRAAELLGRADVTITRSGGLTAGELLALQHRGDKKQFLLHVEPVGDEAKTRALAALPDTVGDADAFRLAATHACLLGMVPWEAGNALYLQQVVGAKLVEPGSLVSTLLGRELEQRSFAVDWRLFLHLRGFNVAAVDLAEARHCSFSPSRSRVVSKPVFGSPACNADLEAFAGVGSVFTLGRRLLPSAAIPCNDTTLVVQRFLPMLHNRMLNLALQAVTSCHGTLIQQDGLVAVQL
;
A
#
# COMPACT_ATOMS: atom_id res chain seq x y z
N MET A 1 -20.66 -34.12 14.92
CA MET A 1 -20.91 -34.05 13.47
C MET A 1 -22.18 -33.26 13.12
N ALA A 2 -23.33 -33.44 13.78
CA ALA A 2 -24.53 -32.60 13.55
C ALA A 2 -24.35 -31.09 13.92
N ALA A 3 -23.46 -30.76 14.86
CA ALA A 3 -23.14 -29.36 15.21
C ALA A 3 -22.22 -28.64 14.20
N MET A 4 -21.60 -29.36 13.26
CA MET A 4 -20.75 -28.74 12.21
C MET A 4 -21.56 -28.32 10.98
N ALA A 5 -22.74 -28.88 10.76
CA ALA A 5 -23.62 -28.50 9.63
C ALA A 5 -24.37 -27.17 9.87
N SER A 6 -24.47 -26.71 11.11
CA SER A 6 -25.12 -25.43 11.49
C SER A 6 -24.18 -24.21 11.52
N MET A 7 -22.87 -24.38 11.28
CA MET A 7 -21.90 -23.27 11.29
C MET A 7 -21.70 -22.57 9.94
N SER A 8 -22.29 -23.07 8.85
CA SER A 8 -22.17 -22.48 7.51
C SER A 8 -23.01 -21.21 7.29
N LEU A 9 -23.92 -20.87 8.21
CA LEU A 9 -24.75 -19.66 8.16
C LEU A 9 -24.32 -18.56 9.15
N LEU A 10 -23.47 -18.89 10.12
CA LEU A 10 -23.04 -17.96 11.17
C LEU A 10 -22.17 -16.78 10.68
N PRO A 11 -21.27 -16.93 9.68
CA PRO A 11 -20.49 -15.82 9.15
C PRO A 11 -21.36 -14.75 8.47
N VAL A 12 -22.48 -15.17 7.86
CA VAL A 12 -23.41 -14.27 7.15
C VAL A 12 -24.28 -13.45 8.12
N LEU A 13 -24.53 -13.97 9.32
CA LEU A 13 -25.32 -13.30 10.37
C LEU A 13 -24.51 -12.39 11.31
N LEU A 14 -23.17 -12.51 11.35
CA LEU A 14 -22.31 -11.70 12.22
C LEU A 14 -21.82 -10.38 11.58
N LEU A 15 -21.90 -10.25 10.26
CA LEU A 15 -21.54 -9.03 9.52
C LEU A 15 -22.34 -7.79 9.96
N PRO A 16 -23.68 -7.87 10.22
CA PRO A 16 -24.45 -6.73 10.72
C PRO A 16 -24.12 -6.34 12.18
N CYS A 17 -23.86 -7.31 13.07
CA CYS A 17 -23.52 -7.04 14.47
C CYS A 17 -22.14 -6.39 14.65
N MET A 18 -21.18 -6.69 13.76
CA MET A 18 -19.90 -5.99 13.73
C MET A 18 -20.00 -4.53 13.25
N TRP A 19 -21.10 -4.16 12.59
CA TRP A 19 -21.38 -2.82 12.10
C TRP A 19 -21.99 -1.91 13.19
N ALA A 20 -22.77 -2.49 14.12
CA ALA A 20 -23.49 -1.77 15.18
C ALA A 20 -22.60 -1.15 16.29
N LEU A 21 -21.41 -1.71 16.54
CA LEU A 21 -20.53 -1.26 17.64
C LEU A 21 -19.62 -0.05 17.30
N ARG A 22 -19.74 0.54 16.10
CA ARG A 22 -18.74 1.47 15.55
C ARG A 22 -19.15 2.95 15.45
N SER A 23 -20.40 3.34 15.71
CA SER A 23 -20.88 4.71 15.38
C SER A 23 -21.01 5.73 16.51
N ASP A 24 -20.69 5.41 17.77
CA ASP A 24 -20.86 6.35 18.90
C ASP A 24 -19.85 7.51 18.93
N ALA A 25 -18.86 7.54 18.05
CA ALA A 25 -17.80 8.55 18.07
C ALA A 25 -18.05 9.81 17.20
N TYR A 26 -19.09 9.83 16.33
CA TYR A 26 -19.18 10.83 15.24
C TYR A 26 -20.29 11.90 15.38
N THR A 27 -21.02 11.96 16.51
CA THR A 27 -22.16 12.88 16.67
C THR A 27 -21.83 14.24 17.33
N ARG A 28 -20.56 14.66 17.40
CA ARG A 28 -20.21 16.01 17.87
C ARG A 28 -19.45 16.83 16.82
N GLY A 29 -20.23 17.49 15.96
CA GLY A 29 -19.96 18.86 15.52
C GLY A 29 -18.73 19.14 14.67
N ASP A 30 -18.61 18.52 13.49
CA ASP A 30 -17.66 18.98 12.47
C ASP A 30 -18.36 19.86 11.43
N LYS A 31 -17.86 21.10 11.30
CA LYS A 31 -18.22 22.01 10.21
C LYS A 31 -17.75 21.38 8.88
N LEU A 32 -18.67 21.24 7.91
CA LEU A 32 -18.36 20.73 6.57
C LEU A 32 -17.29 21.59 5.88
N LEU A 33 -16.10 21.03 5.69
CA LEU A 33 -15.09 21.50 4.74
C LEU A 33 -15.24 20.68 3.44
N LEU A 34 -16.02 21.20 2.49
CA LEU A 34 -16.26 20.62 1.16
C LEU A 34 -15.74 21.58 0.09
N ALA A 35 -14.54 21.33 -0.44
CA ALA A 35 -14.08 21.95 -1.70
C ALA A 35 -12.85 21.24 -2.32
N SER A 36 -12.07 20.44 -1.58
CA SER A 36 -10.71 20.08 -2.00
C SER A 36 -10.51 18.74 -2.74
N SER A 37 -11.57 17.98 -3.09
CA SER A 37 -11.42 16.66 -3.75
C SER A 37 -12.00 16.52 -5.17
N LEU A 38 -12.67 17.54 -5.72
CA LEU A 38 -13.37 17.44 -7.00
C LEU A 38 -12.43 17.06 -8.17
N SER A 39 -12.72 15.95 -8.86
CA SER A 39 -12.13 15.66 -10.18
C SER A 39 -12.88 16.46 -11.25
N GLN A 40 -12.35 17.63 -11.61
CA GLN A 40 -12.93 18.54 -12.58
C GLN A 40 -12.36 18.29 -13.98
N TYR A 41 -13.22 18.31 -15.00
CA TYR A 41 -12.83 18.21 -16.40
C TYR A 41 -13.30 19.47 -17.12
N GLU A 42 -12.35 20.39 -17.35
CA GLU A 42 -12.60 21.55 -18.19
C GLU A 42 -12.33 21.20 -19.64
N CYS A 43 -13.39 21.18 -20.45
CA CYS A 43 -13.26 21.01 -21.88
C CYS A 43 -12.97 22.39 -22.53
N SER A 44 -11.78 22.98 -22.30
CA SER A 44 -11.35 24.25 -22.93
C SER A 44 -9.88 24.22 -23.38
N PRO A 45 -9.52 24.79 -24.55
CA PRO A 45 -8.12 24.91 -24.98
C PRO A 45 -7.41 26.05 -24.24
N GLN A 46 -6.28 25.74 -23.58
CA GLN A 46 -5.24 26.63 -23.03
C GLN A 46 -5.68 28.06 -22.61
N PHE A 47 -5.80 28.27 -21.30
CA PHE A 47 -6.20 29.56 -20.73
C PHE A 47 -5.08 30.61 -20.83
N VAL A 48 -5.35 31.72 -21.53
CA VAL A 48 -4.69 33.02 -21.30
C VAL A 48 -5.53 33.76 -20.27
N ALA A 49 -4.95 34.07 -19.11
CA ALA A 49 -5.64 34.72 -18.00
C ALA A 49 -6.16 36.13 -18.38
N SER A 50 -7.41 36.20 -18.83
CA SER A 50 -8.15 37.46 -18.96
C SER A 50 -8.75 37.86 -17.61
N SER A 51 -8.63 39.13 -17.24
CA SER A 51 -9.11 39.70 -15.97
C SER A 51 -10.61 40.03 -15.95
N SER A 52 -11.34 39.91 -17.07
CA SER A 52 -12.79 40.16 -17.12
C SER A 52 -13.59 38.89 -16.87
N VAL A 53 -14.68 38.99 -16.09
CA VAL A 53 -15.70 37.93 -15.97
C VAL A 53 -16.23 37.60 -17.36
N ASP A 54 -16.22 36.31 -17.73
CA ASP A 54 -16.77 35.87 -18.99
C ASP A 54 -18.30 36.04 -18.95
N THR A 55 -18.83 36.97 -19.75
CA THR A 55 -20.27 37.27 -19.79
C THR A 55 -21.08 36.20 -20.51
N HIS A 56 -20.39 35.23 -21.11
CA HIS A 56 -21.03 34.16 -21.85
C HIS A 56 -21.73 33.15 -20.96
N GLU A 57 -22.77 32.55 -21.50
CA GLU A 57 -23.53 31.50 -20.84
C GLU A 57 -22.74 30.18 -20.81
N TRP A 58 -22.57 29.62 -19.62
CA TRP A 58 -21.93 28.32 -19.39
C TRP A 58 -22.96 27.22 -19.07
N HIS A 59 -22.63 26.01 -19.50
CA HIS A 59 -23.40 24.81 -19.21
C HIS A 59 -22.64 23.88 -18.25
N LEU A 60 -23.27 23.47 -17.15
CA LEU A 60 -22.71 22.51 -16.20
C LEU A 60 -23.26 21.10 -16.46
N ILE A 61 -22.40 20.10 -16.62
CA ILE A 61 -22.77 18.67 -16.66
C ILE A 61 -22.28 18.01 -15.37
N ALA A 62 -23.21 17.64 -14.50
CA ALA A 62 -22.95 16.94 -13.25
C ALA A 62 -23.11 15.42 -13.43
N MET A 63 -22.08 14.64 -13.13
CA MET A 63 -22.10 13.18 -13.27
C MET A 63 -22.11 12.51 -11.89
N VAL A 64 -23.07 11.60 -11.67
CA VAL A 64 -23.32 10.92 -10.39
C VAL A 64 -23.05 9.43 -10.54
N THR A 65 -22.11 8.92 -9.76
CA THR A 65 -21.69 7.52 -9.77
C THR A 65 -22.73 6.59 -9.12
N GLY A 66 -22.64 5.29 -9.42
CA GLY A 66 -23.54 4.28 -8.90
C GLY A 66 -23.21 3.81 -7.48
N TYR A 67 -23.89 2.74 -7.04
CA TYR A 67 -23.64 2.13 -5.74
C TYR A 67 -22.17 1.70 -5.63
N ARG A 68 -21.47 2.22 -4.63
CA ARG A 68 -20.01 2.07 -4.45
C ARG A 68 -19.17 2.42 -5.67
N GLY A 69 -19.73 3.21 -6.58
CA GLY A 69 -19.00 3.71 -7.74
C GLY A 69 -17.86 4.63 -7.30
N SER A 70 -16.83 4.71 -8.13
CA SER A 70 -15.78 5.72 -8.03
C SER A 70 -15.86 6.64 -9.25
N GLY A 71 -15.34 7.86 -9.14
CA GLY A 71 -15.29 8.79 -10.27
C GLY A 71 -14.56 8.21 -11.50
N ALA A 72 -13.66 7.24 -11.28
CA ALA A 72 -12.97 6.54 -12.37
C ALA A 72 -13.93 5.78 -13.31
N GLY A 73 -15.05 5.27 -12.80
CA GLY A 73 -16.04 4.55 -13.63
C GLY A 73 -16.74 5.44 -14.66
N LEU A 74 -16.84 6.75 -14.40
CA LEU A 74 -17.43 7.72 -15.33
C LEU A 74 -16.37 8.54 -16.09
N ARG A 75 -15.08 8.34 -15.79
CA ARG A 75 -13.98 9.09 -16.40
C ARG A 75 -13.95 8.94 -17.93
N GLY A 76 -14.05 7.71 -18.44
CA GLY A 76 -14.05 7.48 -19.89
C GLY A 76 -15.21 8.16 -20.60
N LEU A 77 -16.38 8.24 -19.96
CA LEU A 77 -17.53 8.97 -20.48
C LEU A 77 -17.31 10.49 -20.41
N ALA A 78 -16.77 11.01 -19.31
CA ALA A 78 -16.45 12.42 -19.16
C ALA A 78 -15.40 12.88 -20.20
N GLU A 79 -14.35 12.08 -20.41
CA GLU A 79 -13.33 12.32 -21.43
C GLU A 79 -13.92 12.27 -22.84
N GLY A 80 -14.73 11.26 -23.15
CA GLY A 80 -15.41 11.15 -24.44
C GLY A 80 -16.37 12.30 -24.72
N LEU A 81 -17.11 12.76 -23.70
CA LEU A 81 -17.95 13.95 -23.78
C LEU A 81 -17.13 15.22 -23.97
N CYS A 82 -16.00 15.36 -23.27
CA CYS A 82 -15.10 16.48 -23.53
C CYS A 82 -14.62 16.44 -24.99
N THR A 83 -14.06 15.33 -25.46
CA THR A 83 -13.56 15.20 -26.84
C THR A 83 -14.64 15.48 -27.88
N ALA A 84 -15.87 15.00 -27.67
CA ALA A 84 -16.99 15.26 -28.57
C ALA A 84 -17.49 16.72 -28.49
N SER A 85 -17.54 17.30 -27.29
CA SER A 85 -18.01 18.69 -27.07
C SER A 85 -17.01 19.73 -27.56
N PHE A 86 -15.71 19.42 -27.51
CA PHE A 86 -14.64 20.22 -28.13
C PHE A 86 -14.84 20.42 -29.63
N ALA A 87 -15.60 19.54 -30.30
CA ALA A 87 -15.88 19.69 -31.72
C ALA A 87 -16.96 20.75 -32.02
N GLN A 88 -17.73 21.25 -31.02
CA GLN A 88 -18.89 22.11 -31.30
C GLN A 88 -19.10 23.34 -30.40
N THR A 89 -18.74 23.39 -29.10
CA THR A 89 -18.83 24.64 -28.30
C THR A 89 -17.92 24.64 -27.05
N ASP A 90 -17.11 25.70 -26.86
CA ASP A 90 -16.14 25.90 -25.77
C ASP A 90 -16.71 26.25 -24.37
N ARG A 91 -17.97 25.94 -24.06
CA ARG A 91 -18.68 26.50 -22.86
C ARG A 91 -19.37 25.47 -21.98
N THR A 92 -18.72 24.32 -21.80
CA THR A 92 -19.22 23.22 -20.99
C THR A 92 -18.23 22.86 -19.89
N LEU A 93 -18.69 22.81 -18.64
CA LEU A 93 -17.95 22.24 -17.52
C LEU A 93 -18.50 20.85 -17.20
N ILE A 94 -17.65 19.83 -17.20
CA ILE A 94 -18.03 18.46 -16.82
C ILE A 94 -17.42 18.16 -15.44
N VAL A 95 -18.27 17.77 -14.49
CA VAL A 95 -17.84 17.43 -13.13
C VAL A 95 -18.35 16.05 -12.77
N VAL A 96 -17.43 15.18 -12.35
CA VAL A 96 -17.79 13.90 -11.72
C VAL A 96 -17.85 14.14 -10.21
N LEU A 97 -19.04 13.99 -9.63
CA LEU A 97 -19.32 14.37 -8.25
C LEU A 97 -18.90 13.27 -7.27
N ASP A 98 -18.30 13.68 -6.17
CA ASP A 98 -17.78 12.78 -5.12
C ASP A 98 -18.83 12.48 -4.03
N ALA A 99 -19.95 13.22 -3.98
CA ALA A 99 -20.96 13.13 -2.92
C ALA A 99 -21.53 11.72 -2.66
N VAL A 100 -21.37 10.79 -3.60
CA VAL A 100 -21.92 9.42 -3.53
C VAL A 100 -20.82 8.35 -3.49
N VAL A 101 -19.53 8.72 -3.51
CA VAL A 101 -18.43 7.76 -3.60
C VAL A 101 -18.22 7.00 -2.28
N GLY A 102 -17.85 5.71 -2.39
CA GLY A 102 -17.47 4.88 -1.25
C GLY A 102 -18.61 4.64 -0.26
N GLU A 103 -18.35 4.87 1.04
CA GLU A 103 -19.32 4.66 2.12
C GLU A 103 -20.55 5.58 2.01
N HIS A 104 -20.46 6.71 1.30
CA HIS A 104 -21.59 7.62 1.10
C HIS A 104 -22.70 7.02 0.23
N SER A 105 -22.38 6.07 -0.66
CA SER A 105 -23.39 5.32 -1.43
C SER A 105 -24.28 4.40 -0.57
N LEU A 106 -23.92 4.16 0.70
CA LEU A 106 -24.70 3.36 1.65
C LEU A 106 -25.75 4.18 2.42
N GLN A 107 -25.70 5.51 2.30
CA GLN A 107 -26.60 6.42 3.02
C GLN A 107 -28.01 6.43 2.42
N PRO A 108 -29.00 7.04 3.09
CA PRO A 108 -30.30 7.23 2.48
C PRO A 108 -30.29 7.93 1.14
N LEU A 109 -31.07 7.41 0.21
CA LEU A 109 -31.20 7.94 -1.15
C LEU A 109 -31.53 9.44 -1.12
N MET A 110 -32.39 9.85 -0.19
CA MET A 110 -32.73 11.27 0.03
C MET A 110 -31.51 12.10 0.43
N LEU A 111 -30.70 11.61 1.37
CA LEU A 111 -29.49 12.29 1.84
C LEU A 111 -28.41 12.35 0.74
N GLN A 112 -28.24 11.27 -0.01
CA GLN A 112 -27.32 11.24 -1.16
C GLN A 112 -27.74 12.31 -2.18
N GLY A 113 -29.03 12.37 -2.55
CA GLY A 113 -29.53 13.35 -3.50
C GLY A 113 -29.40 14.79 -3.00
N GLN A 114 -29.63 15.02 -1.71
CA GLN A 114 -29.42 16.33 -1.08
C GLN A 114 -27.95 16.77 -1.16
N ARG A 115 -27.00 15.87 -0.91
CA ARG A 115 -25.55 16.17 -1.00
C ARG A 115 -25.13 16.49 -2.42
N VAL A 116 -25.56 15.67 -3.39
CA VAL A 116 -25.31 15.93 -4.82
C VAL A 116 -25.87 17.30 -5.21
N ALA A 117 -27.08 17.64 -4.77
CA ALA A 117 -27.64 18.96 -5.01
C ALA A 117 -26.78 20.07 -4.37
N GLN A 118 -26.36 19.92 -3.12
CA GLN A 118 -25.49 20.89 -2.45
C GLN A 118 -24.16 21.11 -3.18
N GLU A 119 -23.53 20.04 -3.66
CA GLU A 119 -22.28 20.12 -4.43
C GLU A 119 -22.49 20.87 -5.75
N VAL A 120 -23.57 20.58 -6.48
CA VAL A 120 -23.95 21.33 -7.70
C VAL A 120 -24.20 22.81 -7.38
N LEU A 121 -24.95 23.10 -6.32
CA LEU A 121 -25.24 24.48 -5.89
C LEU A 121 -23.98 25.23 -5.50
N GLN A 122 -23.03 24.56 -4.84
CA GLN A 122 -21.73 25.12 -4.48
C GLN A 122 -20.90 25.43 -5.73
N ILE A 123 -20.83 24.52 -6.71
CA ILE A 123 -20.12 24.75 -7.98
C ILE A 123 -20.71 25.97 -8.70
N VAL A 124 -22.04 26.08 -8.72
CA VAL A 124 -22.75 27.20 -9.35
C VAL A 124 -22.48 28.52 -8.61
N ALA A 125 -22.56 28.52 -7.27
CA ALA A 125 -22.29 29.69 -6.44
C ALA A 125 -20.82 30.15 -6.55
N SER A 126 -19.89 29.19 -6.60
CA SER A 126 -18.47 29.44 -6.88
C SER A 126 -18.21 29.80 -8.33
N GLY A 127 -19.22 29.82 -9.22
CA GLY A 127 -19.06 30.23 -10.62
C GLY A 127 -18.38 31.60 -10.78
N ALA A 128 -18.57 32.51 -9.82
CA ALA A 128 -17.84 33.78 -9.78
C ALA A 128 -16.31 33.62 -9.61
N GLU A 129 -15.88 32.64 -8.80
CA GLU A 129 -14.48 32.25 -8.60
C GLU A 129 -13.90 31.64 -9.89
N TYR A 130 -14.70 30.84 -10.59
CA TYR A 130 -14.34 30.27 -11.90
C TYR A 130 -14.49 31.25 -13.07
N LYS A 131 -14.97 32.49 -12.82
CA LYS A 131 -15.37 33.47 -13.85
C LYS A 131 -16.36 32.93 -14.88
N LYS A 132 -17.21 31.96 -14.49
CA LYS A 132 -18.21 31.30 -15.35
C LYS A 132 -19.62 31.67 -14.92
N ASN A 133 -20.41 32.18 -15.85
CA ASN A 133 -21.83 32.45 -15.63
C ASN A 133 -22.68 31.23 -16.05
N PHE A 134 -22.87 30.27 -15.15
CA PHE A 134 -23.71 29.12 -15.42
C PHE A 134 -25.17 29.54 -15.54
N THR A 135 -25.75 29.39 -16.74
CA THR A 135 -27.19 29.66 -16.98
C THR A 135 -27.99 28.38 -17.13
N SER A 136 -27.31 27.24 -17.26
CA SER A 136 -27.97 25.96 -17.51
C SER A 136 -27.18 24.78 -16.96
N TYR A 137 -27.88 23.67 -16.69
CA TYR A 137 -27.25 22.46 -16.18
C TYR A 137 -27.89 21.19 -16.73
N SER A 138 -27.11 20.11 -16.69
CA SER A 138 -27.50 18.74 -17.00
C SER A 138 -26.97 17.81 -15.92
N ILE A 139 -27.66 16.69 -15.70
CA ILE A 139 -27.25 15.68 -14.72
C ILE A 139 -27.28 14.28 -15.35
N ILE A 140 -26.21 13.51 -15.16
CA ILE A 140 -26.02 12.16 -15.68
C ILE A 140 -25.80 11.23 -14.50
N GLY A 141 -26.71 10.27 -14.27
CA GLY A 141 -26.56 9.28 -13.22
C GLY A 141 -26.33 7.88 -13.78
N HIS A 142 -25.44 7.10 -13.16
CA HIS A 142 -25.21 5.69 -13.50
C HIS A 142 -25.67 4.76 -12.38
N SER A 143 -26.42 3.70 -12.69
CA SER A 143 -26.95 2.74 -11.71
C SER A 143 -27.73 3.44 -10.59
N LEU A 144 -27.41 3.20 -9.30
CA LEU A 144 -28.00 3.95 -8.18
C LEU A 144 -27.90 5.47 -8.35
N GLY A 145 -26.85 5.95 -9.03
CA GLY A 145 -26.62 7.36 -9.31
C GLY A 145 -27.74 8.02 -10.12
N GLY A 146 -28.49 7.28 -10.95
CA GLY A 146 -29.66 7.83 -11.64
C GLY A 146 -30.84 8.10 -10.71
N LEU A 147 -31.01 7.28 -9.67
CA LEU A 147 -32.00 7.54 -8.62
C LEU A 147 -31.58 8.73 -7.75
N VAL A 148 -30.29 8.80 -7.40
CA VAL A 148 -29.73 9.93 -6.66
C VAL A 148 -29.85 11.23 -7.44
N ALA A 149 -29.55 11.21 -8.75
CA ALA A 149 -29.68 12.35 -9.65
C ALA A 149 -31.13 12.86 -9.72
N ARG A 150 -32.12 11.97 -9.71
CA ARG A 150 -33.54 12.32 -9.67
C ARG A 150 -33.91 13.07 -8.40
N VAL A 151 -33.43 12.60 -7.25
CA VAL A 151 -33.62 13.30 -5.97
C VAL A 151 -32.90 14.65 -5.99
N ALA A 152 -31.64 14.69 -6.43
CA ALA A 152 -30.84 15.90 -6.51
C ALA A 152 -31.49 16.98 -7.38
N ALA A 153 -32.02 16.61 -8.55
CA ALA A 153 -32.75 17.51 -9.44
C ALA A 153 -33.89 18.25 -8.72
N SER A 154 -34.62 17.57 -7.83
CA SER A 154 -35.70 18.19 -7.07
C SER A 154 -35.23 19.20 -6.02
N HIS A 155 -34.07 18.96 -5.41
CA HIS A 155 -33.46 19.89 -4.47
C HIS A 155 -32.85 21.10 -5.19
N ILE A 156 -32.23 20.89 -6.35
CA ILE A 156 -31.71 21.97 -7.20
C ILE A 156 -32.87 22.85 -7.67
N ASP A 157 -33.94 22.25 -8.18
CA ASP A 157 -35.12 22.97 -8.66
C ASP A 157 -35.74 23.86 -7.57
N ARG A 158 -35.86 23.36 -6.34
CA ARG A 158 -36.34 24.17 -5.20
C ARG A 158 -35.41 25.31 -4.82
N SER A 159 -34.10 25.10 -4.96
CA SER A 159 -33.09 26.06 -4.48
C SER A 159 -32.77 27.14 -5.52
N LEU A 160 -32.90 26.84 -6.81
CA LEU A 160 -32.49 27.70 -7.93
C LEU A 160 -33.58 27.92 -8.99
N ALA A 161 -34.86 27.81 -8.62
CA ALA A 161 -36.01 27.77 -9.54
C ALA A 161 -36.05 28.84 -10.66
N ALA A 162 -35.30 29.96 -10.53
CA ALA A 162 -35.21 31.02 -11.52
C ALA A 162 -33.83 31.21 -12.19
N ALA A 163 -32.75 30.61 -11.68
CA ALA A 163 -31.38 30.97 -12.07
C ALA A 163 -30.73 30.00 -13.07
N LEU A 164 -31.06 28.70 -13.01
CA LEU A 164 -30.50 27.69 -13.90
C LEU A 164 -31.59 26.99 -14.72
N ARG A 165 -31.39 26.93 -16.03
CA ARG A 165 -32.24 26.18 -16.95
C ARG A 165 -31.81 24.70 -17.01
N PRO A 166 -32.63 23.74 -16.54
CA PRO A 166 -32.35 22.31 -16.67
C PRO A 166 -32.47 21.87 -18.14
N ARG A 167 -31.39 21.34 -18.74
CA ARG A 167 -31.40 20.91 -20.15
C ARG A 167 -31.52 19.41 -20.31
N LEU A 168 -30.54 18.65 -19.81
CA LEU A 168 -30.48 17.21 -20.04
C LEU A 168 -30.43 16.42 -18.72
N PHE A 169 -31.37 15.48 -18.57
CA PHE A 169 -31.31 14.43 -17.56
C PHE A 169 -30.98 13.11 -18.25
N VAL A 170 -29.85 12.49 -17.91
CA VAL A 170 -29.48 11.17 -18.43
C VAL A 170 -29.40 10.18 -17.27
N SER A 171 -29.99 9.01 -17.48
CA SER A 171 -29.90 7.89 -16.55
C SER A 171 -29.37 6.68 -17.30
N LEU A 172 -28.23 6.17 -16.86
CA LEU A 172 -27.56 5.00 -17.42
C LEU A 172 -27.79 3.82 -16.48
N PHE A 173 -28.44 2.76 -16.96
CA PHE A 173 -28.62 1.49 -16.24
C PHE A 173 -29.19 1.65 -14.84
N SER A 174 -30.12 2.60 -14.62
CA SER A 174 -30.59 2.94 -13.28
C SER A 174 -31.93 2.26 -12.98
N PRO A 175 -32.10 1.63 -11.81
CA PRO A 175 -33.27 0.82 -11.50
C PRO A 175 -34.46 1.68 -11.06
N HIS A 176 -35.06 2.43 -11.99
CA HIS A 176 -36.17 3.35 -11.68
C HIS A 176 -37.44 2.66 -11.20
N ALA A 177 -37.66 1.39 -11.57
CA ALA A 177 -38.76 0.58 -11.07
C ALA A 177 -38.35 -0.39 -9.94
N GLY A 178 -37.10 -0.34 -9.47
CA GLY A 178 -36.54 -1.33 -8.53
C GLY A 178 -35.71 -2.39 -9.27
N VAL A 179 -35.40 -3.51 -8.65
CA VAL A 179 -34.69 -4.60 -9.32
C VAL A 179 -35.36 -5.93 -8.98
N GLU A 180 -35.83 -6.66 -9.98
CA GLU A 180 -36.64 -7.87 -9.79
C GLU A 180 -35.81 -9.06 -9.25
N SER A 181 -34.58 -9.23 -9.74
CA SER A 181 -33.65 -10.31 -9.36
C SER A 181 -33.26 -10.30 -7.87
N PHE A 182 -33.60 -9.25 -7.12
CA PHE A 182 -33.31 -9.11 -5.69
C PHE A 182 -34.54 -9.23 -4.79
N VAL A 183 -35.76 -9.30 -5.34
CA VAL A 183 -36.98 -9.50 -4.54
C VAL A 183 -36.97 -10.88 -3.86
N ASN A 184 -36.27 -11.87 -4.44
CA ASN A 184 -36.07 -13.20 -3.86
C ASN A 184 -34.82 -13.36 -2.98
N SER A 185 -33.89 -12.40 -2.96
CA SER A 185 -32.72 -12.43 -2.08
C SER A 185 -32.94 -11.49 -0.89
N LYS A 186 -33.07 -12.00 0.33
CA LYS A 186 -33.34 -11.19 1.53
C LYS A 186 -32.27 -10.14 1.86
N LEU A 187 -31.11 -10.14 1.18
CA LEU A 187 -29.94 -9.37 1.59
C LEU A 187 -29.96 -7.92 1.09
N LEU A 188 -30.44 -7.68 -0.15
CA LEU A 188 -30.35 -6.37 -0.79
C LEU A 188 -31.62 -5.50 -0.66
N PRO A 189 -32.86 -6.03 -0.63
CA PRO A 189 -34.02 -5.26 -0.21
C PRO A 189 -33.76 -4.66 1.17
N THR A 190 -33.15 -5.42 2.09
CA THR A 190 -32.69 -4.91 3.38
C THR A 190 -31.62 -3.82 3.25
N LEU A 191 -30.66 -3.89 2.32
CA LEU A 191 -29.66 -2.83 2.12
C LEU A 191 -30.22 -1.55 1.43
N ILE A 192 -31.21 -1.69 0.55
CA ILE A 192 -31.92 -0.56 -0.09
C ILE A 192 -32.99 0.02 0.87
N HIS A 193 -33.56 -0.78 1.76
CA HIS A 193 -34.43 -0.31 2.85
C HIS A 193 -33.61 0.38 3.96
N ILE A 194 -32.45 -0.20 4.33
CA ILE A 194 -31.50 0.36 5.30
C ILE A 194 -30.91 1.68 4.79
N SER A 195 -30.71 1.81 3.47
CA SER A 195 -30.39 3.11 2.91
C SER A 195 -31.62 4.02 3.07
N GLY A 196 -32.83 3.65 2.63
CA GLY A 196 -33.99 4.54 2.67
C GLY A 196 -34.51 5.11 4.01
N THR A 197 -34.19 4.55 5.18
CA THR A 197 -34.83 4.96 6.46
C THR A 197 -33.91 5.73 7.42
N ASP A 198 -34.42 6.84 7.97
CA ASP A 198 -33.77 7.61 9.03
C ASP A 198 -33.45 6.74 10.27
N ARG A 199 -32.23 6.90 10.81
CA ARG A 199 -31.65 6.14 11.93
C ARG A 199 -32.52 6.04 13.20
N GLY A 200 -33.50 6.91 13.38
CA GLY A 200 -34.40 6.91 14.54
C GLY A 200 -35.46 5.79 14.52
N VAL A 201 -35.63 5.09 13.41
CA VAL A 201 -36.74 4.14 13.21
C VAL A 201 -36.26 2.68 13.17
N MET A 202 -34.96 2.38 13.27
CA MET A 202 -34.48 0.98 13.16
C MET A 202 -34.96 0.08 14.30
N ASP A 203 -35.24 0.63 15.49
CA ASP A 203 -35.85 -0.12 16.59
C ASP A 203 -37.38 -0.29 16.40
N GLU A 204 -38.04 0.54 15.58
CA GLU A 204 -39.49 0.45 15.27
C GLU A 204 -39.80 -0.31 13.96
N LEU A 205 -38.84 -0.38 13.03
CA LEU A 205 -39.00 -0.94 11.68
C LEU A 205 -38.92 -2.47 11.61
N CYS A 206 -38.40 -3.13 12.66
CA CYS A 206 -38.61 -4.58 12.78
C CYS A 206 -40.10 -4.92 12.98
N GLU A 207 -40.95 -3.94 13.34
CA GLU A 207 -42.40 -4.11 13.48
C GLU A 207 -43.24 -3.36 12.42
N LYS A 208 -42.72 -2.32 11.74
CA LYS A 208 -43.50 -1.54 10.76
C LYS A 208 -42.72 -1.24 9.49
N VAL A 209 -42.85 -2.10 8.47
CA VAL A 209 -42.44 -1.77 7.09
C VAL A 209 -43.13 -0.46 6.68
N PRO A 210 -42.42 0.54 6.10
CA PRO A 210 -43.05 1.77 5.64
C PRO A 210 -44.16 1.44 4.64
N GLU A 211 -45.34 2.02 4.82
CA GLU A 211 -46.50 1.73 3.95
C GLU A 211 -46.25 2.05 2.46
N LYS A 212 -45.17 2.77 2.11
CA LYS A 212 -44.86 3.19 0.74
C LYS A 212 -43.35 3.10 0.46
N SER A 213 -43.00 2.48 -0.66
CA SER A 213 -41.62 2.40 -1.16
C SER A 213 -41.08 3.77 -1.54
N ILE A 214 -39.81 4.04 -1.21
CA ILE A 214 -39.06 5.24 -1.64
C ILE A 214 -39.12 5.46 -3.15
N LEU A 215 -39.19 4.39 -3.96
CA LEU A 215 -39.33 4.48 -5.42
C LEU A 215 -40.69 5.06 -5.84
N VAL A 216 -41.75 4.74 -5.08
CA VAL A 216 -43.09 5.32 -5.28
C VAL A 216 -43.10 6.80 -4.87
N GLU A 217 -42.32 7.17 -3.87
CA GLU A 217 -42.19 8.56 -3.44
C GLU A 217 -41.47 9.40 -4.51
N ILE A 218 -40.30 8.97 -4.99
CA ILE A 218 -39.52 9.72 -5.99
C ILE A 218 -40.11 9.68 -7.41
N SER A 219 -41.14 8.86 -7.65
CA SER A 219 -41.90 8.85 -8.91
C SER A 219 -43.07 9.84 -8.93
N ARG A 220 -43.34 10.54 -7.81
CA ARG A 220 -44.47 11.46 -7.66
C ARG A 220 -44.04 12.82 -7.12
N GLY A 221 -44.99 13.76 -7.10
CA GLY A 221 -44.83 15.08 -6.49
C GLY A 221 -43.63 15.87 -7.02
N MET A 222 -42.86 16.45 -6.10
CA MET A 222 -41.74 17.34 -6.40
C MET A 222 -40.65 16.72 -7.29
N TYR A 223 -40.40 15.41 -7.14
CA TYR A 223 -39.33 14.72 -7.87
C TYR A 223 -39.68 14.57 -9.35
N ARG A 224 -40.94 14.22 -9.62
CA ARG A 224 -41.48 14.18 -10.98
C ARG A 224 -41.54 15.58 -11.59
N GLN A 225 -42.04 16.57 -10.86
CA GLN A 225 -42.14 17.96 -11.32
C GLN A 225 -40.76 18.54 -11.70
N ALA A 226 -39.72 18.24 -10.91
CA ALA A 226 -38.37 18.68 -11.23
C ALA A 226 -37.83 18.02 -12.51
N LEU A 227 -38.08 16.72 -12.70
CA LEU A 227 -37.71 16.06 -13.95
C LEU A 227 -38.48 16.61 -15.17
N GLU A 228 -39.75 16.97 -15.00
CA GLU A 228 -40.60 17.53 -16.06
C GLU A 228 -40.03 18.84 -16.64
N LYS A 229 -39.24 19.58 -15.86
CA LYS A 229 -38.58 20.82 -16.28
C LYS A 229 -37.37 20.62 -17.20
N PHE A 230 -36.72 19.44 -17.20
CA PHE A 230 -35.62 19.18 -18.12
C PHE A 230 -36.09 19.16 -19.57
N GLU A 231 -35.42 19.92 -20.45
CA GLU A 231 -35.73 19.98 -21.88
C GLU A 231 -35.68 18.58 -22.53
N THR A 232 -34.70 17.78 -22.14
CA THR A 232 -34.47 16.43 -22.64
C THR A 232 -34.23 15.47 -21.48
N ARG A 233 -34.88 14.30 -21.56
CA ARG A 233 -34.72 13.21 -20.60
C ARG A 233 -34.36 11.94 -21.39
N VAL A 234 -33.23 11.32 -21.06
CA VAL A 234 -32.73 10.11 -21.71
C VAL A 234 -32.59 9.01 -20.67
N LEU A 235 -33.24 7.89 -20.92
CA LEU A 235 -33.03 6.65 -20.17
C LEU A 235 -32.29 5.69 -21.08
N TYR A 236 -31.10 5.27 -20.65
CA TYR A 236 -30.31 4.25 -21.32
C TYR A 236 -30.32 3.01 -20.44
N THR A 237 -30.77 1.90 -20.99
CA THR A 237 -30.80 0.59 -20.34
C THR A 237 -30.35 -0.46 -21.36
N SER A 238 -29.96 -1.65 -20.91
CA SER A 238 -29.64 -2.78 -21.78
C SER A 238 -30.43 -4.01 -21.38
N GLU A 239 -30.88 -4.76 -22.38
CA GLU A 239 -31.45 -6.10 -22.18
C GLU A 239 -30.42 -7.10 -21.63
N THR A 240 -29.13 -6.80 -21.79
CA THR A 240 -28.03 -7.62 -21.28
C THR A 240 -27.52 -7.20 -19.90
N ASP A 241 -28.09 -6.15 -19.31
CA ASP A 241 -27.74 -5.77 -17.94
C ASP A 241 -28.40 -6.77 -16.97
N TRP A 242 -27.57 -7.58 -16.31
CA TRP A 242 -28.01 -8.62 -15.39
C TRP A 242 -28.43 -8.06 -14.03
N LEU A 243 -27.99 -6.83 -13.70
CA LEU A 243 -28.25 -6.19 -12.42
C LEU A 243 -29.47 -5.29 -12.49
N VAL A 244 -29.68 -4.56 -13.59
CA VAL A 244 -30.87 -3.74 -13.79
C VAL A 244 -31.59 -4.27 -15.01
N ASP A 245 -32.61 -5.09 -14.78
CA ASP A 245 -33.40 -5.64 -15.86
C ASP A 245 -33.96 -4.52 -16.75
N PHE A 246 -34.18 -4.84 -18.02
CA PHE A 246 -34.66 -3.85 -19.00
C PHE A 246 -35.98 -3.20 -18.54
N GLY A 247 -36.88 -3.96 -17.94
CA GLY A 247 -38.18 -3.47 -17.47
C GLY A 247 -38.09 -2.45 -16.34
N SER A 248 -37.05 -2.54 -15.50
CA SER A 248 -36.81 -1.62 -14.40
C SER A 248 -35.97 -0.41 -14.78
N GLY A 249 -35.07 -0.56 -15.75
CA GLY A 249 -34.25 0.52 -16.28
C GLY A 249 -34.96 1.37 -17.34
N GLY A 250 -35.71 0.73 -18.23
CA GLY A 250 -36.47 1.34 -19.32
C GLY A 250 -37.93 1.46 -18.94
N ILE A 251 -38.32 2.55 -18.28
CA ILE A 251 -39.73 2.81 -17.96
C ILE A 251 -40.53 2.86 -19.28
N THR A 252 -41.21 1.77 -19.66
CA THR A 252 -42.06 1.73 -20.87
C THR A 252 -43.50 2.07 -20.53
N ALA A 253 -44.20 2.79 -21.41
CA ALA A 253 -45.63 3.08 -21.27
C ALA A 253 -46.53 1.84 -21.50
N GLN A 254 -45.96 0.76 -22.04
CA GLN A 254 -46.65 -0.51 -22.23
C GLN A 254 -46.47 -1.41 -21.02
N LYS A 255 -47.54 -2.11 -20.64
CA LYS A 255 -47.51 -3.20 -19.65
C LYS A 255 -46.46 -4.22 -20.12
N PRO A 256 -45.52 -4.67 -19.26
CA PRO A 256 -44.60 -5.75 -19.63
C PRO A 256 -45.43 -6.96 -20.08
N PRO A 257 -45.03 -7.66 -21.16
CA PRO A 257 -45.76 -8.84 -21.62
C PRO A 257 -45.86 -9.85 -20.48
N GLU A 258 -47.07 -10.38 -20.25
CA GLU A 258 -47.27 -11.50 -19.32
C GLU A 258 -46.49 -12.70 -19.88
N HIS A 259 -45.40 -13.07 -19.20
CA HIS A 259 -44.54 -14.18 -19.61
C HIS A 259 -45.16 -15.51 -19.17
N ASP A 260 -45.92 -16.14 -20.08
CA ASP A 260 -46.23 -17.57 -20.06
C ASP A 260 -45.55 -18.23 -21.28
N ASP A 261 -44.21 -18.36 -21.26
CA ASP A 261 -43.43 -19.49 -21.81
C ASP A 261 -41.93 -19.16 -21.94
N PRO A 262 -41.03 -20.17 -21.82
CA PRO A 262 -39.58 -19.96 -21.84
C PRO A 262 -39.00 -20.05 -23.25
N VAL A 263 -38.28 -18.97 -23.63
CA VAL A 263 -37.12 -18.93 -24.54
C VAL A 263 -37.28 -19.56 -25.93
N SER A 264 -37.42 -18.71 -26.96
CA SER A 264 -36.64 -18.82 -28.20
C SER A 264 -36.74 -17.55 -29.07
N ASP A 265 -35.57 -17.04 -29.47
CA ASP A 265 -35.24 -16.25 -30.67
C ASP A 265 -35.91 -14.88 -30.91
N TYR A 266 -35.12 -13.79 -30.79
CA TYR A 266 -35.22 -12.60 -31.67
C TYR A 266 -33.84 -11.96 -31.94
N PRO A 267 -33.63 -11.38 -33.15
CA PRO A 267 -32.36 -10.81 -33.58
C PRO A 267 -32.21 -9.31 -33.28
N SER A 268 -30.96 -8.87 -33.34
CA SER A 268 -30.37 -7.56 -33.03
C SER A 268 -31.11 -6.28 -33.48
N LEU A 269 -31.11 -5.30 -32.55
CA LEU A 269 -30.92 -3.84 -32.70
C LEU A 269 -31.79 -3.07 -33.72
N GLY A 270 -32.83 -2.42 -33.21
CA GLY A 270 -33.53 -1.30 -33.86
C GLY A 270 -33.84 -0.17 -32.87
N LEU A 271 -33.13 0.96 -33.01
CA LEU A 271 -33.36 2.23 -32.29
C LEU A 271 -34.76 2.81 -32.54
N GLN A 272 -35.52 3.11 -31.47
CA GLN A 272 -36.55 4.17 -31.48
C GLN A 272 -36.64 4.88 -30.12
N SER A 273 -36.55 6.22 -30.14
CA SER A 273 -36.83 7.11 -29.01
C SER A 273 -38.32 7.49 -28.97
N TRP A 274 -38.91 7.59 -27.77
CA TRP A 274 -40.32 7.94 -27.59
C TRP A 274 -40.52 9.13 -26.64
N ASN A 275 -41.47 9.99 -26.99
CA ASN A 275 -41.79 11.26 -26.34
C ASN A 275 -42.70 11.07 -25.11
N LEU A 276 -42.34 11.70 -23.98
CA LEU A 276 -42.93 11.52 -22.64
C LEU A 276 -44.13 12.46 -22.35
N SER A 277 -44.97 12.77 -23.33
CA SER A 277 -46.10 13.71 -23.13
C SER A 277 -47.46 13.06 -22.85
N SER A 278 -47.64 11.74 -23.06
CA SER A 278 -48.98 11.12 -23.00
C SER A 278 -49.33 10.33 -21.72
N ALA A 279 -48.40 10.22 -20.75
CA ALA A 279 -48.59 9.32 -19.60
C ALA A 279 -49.31 9.96 -18.38
N ALA A 280 -49.81 11.19 -18.48
CA ALA A 280 -50.43 11.89 -17.35
C ALA A 280 -51.94 11.65 -17.20
N GLU A 281 -52.64 11.18 -18.24
CA GLU A 281 -54.11 11.09 -18.19
C GLU A 281 -54.66 9.67 -17.88
N THR A 282 -53.84 8.63 -17.89
CA THR A 282 -54.35 7.24 -17.72
C THR A 282 -54.35 6.72 -16.26
N CYS A 283 -54.14 7.58 -15.26
CA CYS A 283 -54.13 7.16 -13.84
C CYS A 283 -55.39 7.56 -13.04
N GLN A 284 -56.42 8.07 -13.69
CA GLN A 284 -57.71 8.39 -13.05
C GLN A 284 -58.90 7.77 -13.77
N ALA A 285 -59.09 6.45 -13.65
CA ALA A 285 -60.42 5.85 -13.66
C ALA A 285 -60.37 4.44 -13.04
N ARG A 286 -61.28 4.19 -12.09
CA ARG A 286 -61.32 3.02 -11.21
C ARG A 286 -61.97 1.79 -11.88
N SER A 287 -61.60 0.62 -11.35
CA SER A 287 -62.43 -0.57 -11.05
C SER A 287 -63.49 -1.06 -12.08
N VAL A 288 -63.33 -2.32 -12.51
CA VAL A 288 -64.34 -3.27 -13.06
C VAL A 288 -64.64 -3.26 -14.58
N ARG A 289 -64.40 -4.45 -15.21
CA ARG A 289 -64.97 -5.14 -16.40
C ARG A 289 -65.31 -4.43 -17.74
N CYS A 290 -64.89 -5.14 -18.81
CA CYS A 290 -65.52 -5.43 -20.13
C CYS A 290 -65.71 -4.35 -21.22
N GLU A 291 -65.23 -4.73 -22.43
CA GLU A 291 -65.82 -4.57 -23.78
C GLU A 291 -65.66 -3.29 -24.64
N VAL A 292 -65.12 -3.52 -25.86
CA VAL A 292 -65.55 -3.03 -27.21
C VAL A 292 -65.04 -1.67 -27.76
N ILE A 293 -64.06 -1.79 -28.67
CA ILE A 293 -63.97 -1.36 -30.11
C ILE A 293 -64.01 0.15 -30.54
N ASN A 294 -63.17 0.42 -31.58
CA ASN A 294 -63.14 1.49 -32.62
C ASN A 294 -62.45 2.83 -32.29
N GLU A 295 -61.74 3.55 -33.19
CA GLU A 295 -61.34 3.41 -34.60
C GLU A 295 -60.18 4.42 -34.89
N LEU A 296 -59.31 4.11 -35.88
CA LEU A 296 -58.72 4.94 -36.99
C LEU A 296 -58.43 6.46 -36.77
N ARG A 297 -57.44 7.17 -37.36
CA ARG A 297 -56.58 7.04 -38.56
C ARG A 297 -55.59 8.25 -38.63
N HIS A 298 -54.45 8.05 -39.32
CA HIS A 298 -53.60 8.97 -40.12
C HIS A 298 -52.99 10.29 -39.56
N LEU A 299 -51.66 10.46 -39.70
CA LEU A 299 -51.02 11.37 -40.68
C LEU A 299 -49.46 11.28 -40.67
N GLU A 300 -48.87 11.75 -41.75
CA GLU A 300 -47.55 11.44 -42.32
C GLU A 300 -46.34 12.31 -41.88
N PHE A 301 -45.15 11.85 -42.31
CA PHE A 301 -44.02 12.57 -42.93
C PHE A 301 -42.67 12.77 -42.21
N THR A 302 -41.67 12.60 -43.09
CA THR A 302 -40.23 12.31 -43.02
C THR A 302 -39.30 13.52 -42.86
N ARG A 303 -38.20 13.38 -42.09
CA ARG A 303 -36.81 13.80 -42.43
C ARG A 303 -35.90 13.76 -41.19
N VAL A 304 -34.89 12.88 -41.16
CA VAL A 304 -33.46 13.10 -40.82
C VAL A 304 -32.76 11.73 -40.92
N ARG A 305 -32.30 11.35 -42.13
CA ARG A 305 -31.43 10.17 -42.34
C ARG A 305 -30.21 10.50 -43.20
N ALA A 306 -29.93 11.79 -43.43
CA ALA A 306 -28.97 12.23 -44.45
C ALA A 306 -27.70 12.91 -43.93
N GLN A 307 -27.30 12.74 -42.66
CA GLN A 307 -26.11 13.43 -42.13
C GLN A 307 -25.08 12.53 -41.40
N TRP A 308 -25.20 11.20 -41.50
CA TRP A 308 -24.32 10.29 -40.73
C TRP A 308 -23.42 9.36 -41.55
N GLN A 309 -23.28 9.59 -42.86
CA GLN A 309 -22.41 8.77 -43.74
C GLN A 309 -21.20 9.52 -44.34
N LEU A 310 -20.80 10.65 -43.78
CA LEU A 310 -19.72 11.48 -44.35
C LEU A 310 -18.55 11.74 -43.40
N PHE A 311 -18.09 10.77 -42.60
CA PHE A 311 -16.79 10.91 -41.91
C PHE A 311 -16.08 9.55 -41.72
N ARG A 312 -15.20 9.20 -42.66
CA ARG A 312 -14.01 8.34 -42.42
C ARG A 312 -12.78 9.22 -42.68
N PRO A 313 -11.77 9.30 -41.78
CA PRO A 313 -10.55 10.02 -42.09
C PRO A 313 -9.63 9.17 -42.96
N ASP A 314 -9.10 9.82 -43.99
CA ASP A 314 -8.10 9.32 -44.93
C ASP A 314 -6.70 9.30 -44.29
N LYS A 315 -5.90 8.29 -44.63
CA LYS A 315 -4.65 7.89 -43.95
C LYS A 315 -3.38 8.58 -44.47
N HIS A 316 -3.49 9.67 -45.24
CA HIS A 316 -2.38 10.17 -46.06
C HIS A 316 -1.77 11.54 -45.68
N ALA A 317 -2.06 12.10 -44.50
CA ALA A 317 -1.65 13.48 -44.16
C ALA A 317 -0.69 13.63 -42.96
N LEU A 318 0.27 12.72 -42.76
CA LEU A 318 1.27 12.88 -41.68
C LEU A 318 2.65 12.27 -41.98
N GLN A 319 3.15 12.48 -43.20
CA GLN A 319 4.53 12.18 -43.57
C GLN A 319 5.11 13.33 -44.40
N GLU A 320 5.43 14.43 -43.74
CA GLU A 320 6.39 15.42 -44.25
C GLU A 320 6.81 16.29 -43.07
N MET A 321 7.95 16.00 -42.46
CA MET A 321 8.90 17.00 -41.94
C MET A 321 10.12 16.31 -41.31
N THR A 322 11.28 16.71 -41.82
CA THR A 322 12.64 16.59 -41.28
C THR A 322 13.42 15.28 -41.47
N ALA A 323 14.24 15.29 -42.52
CA ALA A 323 15.52 14.59 -42.61
C ALA A 323 16.61 15.65 -42.88
N VAL A 324 17.75 15.62 -42.16
CA VAL A 324 19.10 16.04 -42.62
C VAL A 324 20.16 15.38 -41.71
N GLU A 325 20.94 14.47 -42.32
CA GLU A 325 22.41 14.20 -42.27
C GLU A 325 23.16 14.05 -40.91
N SER A 326 24.17 13.19 -40.70
CA SER A 326 24.92 12.22 -41.53
C SER A 326 25.94 11.42 -40.69
N GLY A 327 26.18 10.15 -41.08
CA GLY A 327 27.52 9.49 -41.09
C GLY A 327 27.69 8.20 -40.27
N GLU A 328 27.52 7.00 -40.85
CA GLU A 328 28.55 6.08 -41.44
C GLU A 328 29.59 5.56 -40.40
N LEU A 329 29.95 4.26 -40.26
CA LEU A 329 30.04 3.13 -41.18
C LEU A 329 30.35 1.83 -40.37
N LEU A 330 29.47 0.82 -40.35
CA LEU A 330 29.74 -0.64 -40.12
C LEU A 330 28.46 -1.38 -39.69
N ARG A 331 27.53 -1.62 -40.63
CA ARG A 331 26.47 -2.65 -40.52
C ARG A 331 25.84 -2.85 -41.90
N HIS A 332 26.39 -3.79 -42.66
CA HIS A 332 25.68 -4.42 -43.77
C HIS A 332 25.53 -5.90 -43.41
N ILE A 333 24.31 -6.42 -43.59
CA ILE A 333 23.74 -7.71 -43.15
C ILE A 333 23.00 -7.65 -41.80
N THR A 334 21.93 -6.84 -41.70
CA THR A 334 20.68 -7.14 -40.93
C THR A 334 19.68 -5.97 -40.99
N THR A 335 19.09 -5.67 -42.14
CA THR A 335 17.91 -4.77 -42.22
C THR A 335 17.05 -5.08 -43.44
N GLU A 336 16.29 -6.17 -43.37
CA GLU A 336 14.90 -6.20 -43.84
C GLU A 336 14.15 -7.04 -42.78
N PHE A 337 13.01 -6.53 -42.29
CA PHE A 337 12.25 -6.95 -41.10
C PHE A 337 12.78 -6.47 -39.74
N GLY A 338 12.39 -5.26 -39.33
CA GLY A 338 12.58 -4.82 -37.95
C GLY A 338 12.36 -3.33 -37.69
N ALA A 339 11.17 -2.80 -37.96
CA ALA A 339 10.73 -1.53 -37.37
C ALA A 339 9.20 -1.49 -37.29
N SER A 340 8.65 -1.91 -36.15
CA SER A 340 7.23 -1.72 -35.82
C SER A 340 7.05 -1.64 -34.31
N ASN A 341 6.91 -0.39 -33.83
CA ASN A 341 6.27 0.09 -32.60
C ASN A 341 6.14 -0.85 -31.38
N SER A 342 6.85 -0.49 -30.31
CA SER A 342 6.80 -1.07 -28.95
C SER A 342 5.55 -0.73 -28.12
N ASN A 343 4.42 -0.45 -28.76
CA ASN A 343 3.12 -0.19 -28.09
C ASN A 343 2.01 -1.09 -28.68
N ARG A 344 2.27 -2.38 -28.86
CA ARG A 344 1.19 -3.35 -29.12
C ARG A 344 0.52 -3.72 -27.79
N PRO A 345 -0.82 -3.70 -27.70
CA PRO A 345 -1.53 -4.23 -26.55
C PRO A 345 -1.17 -5.71 -26.35
N ARG A 346 -1.12 -6.14 -25.08
CA ARG A 346 -0.97 -7.57 -24.72
C ARG A 346 -2.02 -8.37 -25.50
N GLY A 347 -1.59 -9.40 -26.23
CA GLY A 347 -2.50 -10.30 -26.94
C GLY A 347 -3.10 -9.69 -28.21
N ALA A 348 -2.27 -9.31 -29.19
CA ALA A 348 -2.78 -9.30 -30.55
C ALA A 348 -3.30 -10.71 -30.85
N SER A 349 -4.64 -10.87 -30.88
CA SER A 349 -5.31 -12.12 -31.22
C SER A 349 -4.73 -12.61 -32.53
N CYS A 350 -3.99 -13.70 -32.50
CA CYS A 350 -3.62 -14.39 -33.72
C CYS A 350 -4.84 -15.24 -34.12
N ASP A 351 -5.57 -14.79 -35.14
CA ASP A 351 -6.70 -15.56 -35.68
C ASP A 351 -6.20 -16.68 -36.62
N SER A 352 -4.94 -16.61 -37.05
CA SER A 352 -4.24 -17.66 -37.79
C SER A 352 -2.72 -17.66 -37.49
N SER A 353 -2.04 -18.76 -37.80
CA SER A 353 -0.58 -18.91 -37.63
C SER A 353 0.25 -17.92 -38.45
N GLU A 354 -0.34 -17.25 -39.46
CA GLU A 354 0.35 -16.30 -40.35
C GLU A 354 0.68 -14.97 -39.67
N PHE A 355 0.09 -14.68 -38.50
CA PHE A 355 0.29 -13.41 -37.79
C PHE A 355 1.44 -13.41 -36.77
N CYS A 356 2.00 -14.57 -36.46
CA CYS A 356 3.10 -14.69 -35.50
C CYS A 356 4.47 -14.52 -36.18
N ALA A 357 5.42 -13.88 -35.49
CA ALA A 357 6.78 -13.77 -35.98
C ALA A 357 7.43 -15.16 -36.16
N LEU A 358 8.44 -15.26 -37.02
CA LEU A 358 9.19 -16.50 -37.21
C LEU A 358 9.67 -17.08 -35.86
N GLY A 359 9.51 -18.39 -35.67
CA GLY A 359 9.84 -19.04 -34.40
C GLY A 359 8.75 -18.95 -33.34
N LEU A 360 7.64 -18.25 -33.61
CA LEU A 360 6.43 -18.28 -32.79
C LEU A 360 5.32 -19.06 -33.53
N GLU A 361 4.38 -19.60 -32.77
CA GLU A 361 3.13 -20.17 -33.29
C GLU A 361 1.94 -19.66 -32.48
N CYS A 362 0.77 -19.64 -33.12
CA CYS A 362 -0.45 -19.15 -32.51
C CYS A 362 -1.10 -20.24 -31.65
N LEU A 363 -1.20 -20.00 -30.34
CA LEU A 363 -1.93 -20.87 -29.42
C LEU A 363 -2.86 -20.06 -28.56
N SER A 364 -4.15 -20.44 -28.56
CA SER A 364 -5.20 -19.79 -27.78
C SER A 364 -5.21 -18.26 -27.95
N ALA A 365 -5.11 -17.80 -29.20
CA ALA A 365 -5.04 -16.38 -29.59
C ALA A 365 -3.79 -15.62 -29.10
N THR A 366 -2.73 -16.32 -28.65
CA THR A 366 -1.44 -15.72 -28.28
C THR A 366 -0.29 -16.32 -29.09
N CYS A 367 0.63 -15.48 -29.55
CA CYS A 367 1.85 -15.97 -30.20
C CYS A 367 2.84 -16.45 -29.12
N GLN A 368 3.19 -17.74 -29.18
CA GLN A 368 4.08 -18.39 -28.23
C GLN A 368 5.27 -19.03 -28.95
N PRO A 369 6.41 -19.23 -28.26
CA PRO A 369 7.58 -19.87 -28.87
C PRO A 369 7.24 -21.25 -29.41
N ARG A 370 7.60 -21.51 -30.68
CA ARG A 370 7.42 -22.80 -31.33
C ARG A 370 8.44 -23.79 -30.76
N LEU A 371 7.94 -24.92 -30.27
CA LEU A 371 8.80 -26.00 -29.79
C LEU A 371 9.35 -26.79 -30.95
N LEU A 372 10.55 -27.33 -30.76
CA LEU A 372 11.19 -28.21 -31.71
C LEU A 372 10.99 -29.67 -31.30
N GLU A 373 10.60 -30.52 -32.25
CA GLU A 373 10.61 -31.96 -32.07
C GLU A 373 11.96 -32.52 -32.48
N ALA A 374 12.60 -33.34 -31.64
CA ALA A 374 13.94 -33.85 -31.90
C ALA A 374 14.02 -34.63 -33.24
N SER A 375 12.95 -35.34 -33.62
CA SER A 375 12.87 -36.09 -34.89
C SER A 375 13.01 -35.21 -36.13
N ASP A 376 12.57 -33.96 -36.03
CA ASP A 376 12.49 -33.00 -37.14
C ASP A 376 13.65 -32.00 -37.07
N ALA A 377 14.13 -31.72 -35.86
CA ALA A 377 15.16 -30.75 -35.60
C ALA A 377 16.58 -31.28 -35.85
N CYS A 378 16.80 -32.58 -35.67
CA CYS A 378 18.13 -33.16 -35.66
C CYS A 378 18.54 -33.74 -37.02
N ILE A 379 19.79 -33.53 -37.40
CA ILE A 379 20.37 -34.18 -38.57
C ILE A 379 20.52 -35.67 -38.24
N LYS A 380 20.00 -36.54 -39.10
CA LYS A 380 20.18 -38.00 -38.97
C LYS A 380 21.64 -38.36 -39.10
N ALA A 381 22.30 -38.42 -37.97
CA ALA A 381 23.64 -38.93 -37.77
C ALA A 381 23.54 -39.99 -36.64
N GLY A 382 24.51 -40.88 -36.48
CA GLY A 382 24.35 -42.10 -35.66
C GLY A 382 23.78 -41.87 -34.25
N ASP A 383 23.32 -42.93 -33.59
CA ASP A 383 22.53 -42.88 -32.34
C ASP A 383 23.07 -41.89 -31.27
N GLU A 384 24.40 -41.83 -31.09
CA GLU A 384 25.05 -40.91 -30.14
C GLU A 384 24.84 -39.41 -30.47
N GLN A 385 24.90 -39.05 -31.75
CA GLN A 385 24.69 -37.66 -32.20
C GLN A 385 23.22 -37.27 -32.09
N MET A 386 22.33 -38.25 -32.30
CA MET A 386 20.90 -38.09 -32.13
C MET A 386 20.54 -37.86 -30.65
N GLU A 387 21.15 -38.59 -29.73
CA GLU A 387 20.96 -38.40 -28.28
C GLU A 387 21.44 -37.00 -27.83
N LYS A 388 22.61 -36.56 -28.27
CA LYS A 388 23.13 -35.21 -27.98
C LYS A 388 22.23 -34.10 -28.54
N CYS A 389 21.73 -34.29 -29.76
CA CYS A 389 20.84 -33.33 -30.37
C CYS A 389 19.48 -33.28 -29.67
N ALA A 390 18.90 -34.44 -29.33
CA ALA A 390 17.66 -34.51 -28.57
C ALA A 390 17.78 -33.81 -27.22
N PHE A 391 18.87 -34.04 -26.49
CA PHE A 391 19.17 -33.33 -25.26
C PHE A 391 19.23 -31.80 -25.45
N ALA A 392 19.87 -31.32 -26.51
CA ALA A 392 19.94 -29.88 -26.80
C ALA A 392 18.57 -29.28 -27.15
N VAL A 393 17.74 -30.03 -27.90
CA VAL A 393 16.35 -29.65 -28.23
C VAL A 393 15.49 -29.59 -26.96
N ASP A 394 15.63 -30.57 -26.07
CA ASP A 394 14.90 -30.61 -24.79
C ASP A 394 15.29 -29.44 -23.89
N LEU A 395 16.60 -29.17 -23.75
CA LEU A 395 17.10 -28.04 -22.99
C LEU A 395 16.62 -26.70 -23.55
N PHE A 396 16.61 -26.57 -24.89
CA PHE A 396 16.10 -25.41 -25.59
C PHE A 396 14.60 -25.19 -25.34
N ASN A 397 13.79 -26.24 -25.52
CA ASN A 397 12.35 -26.18 -25.29
C ASN A 397 12.02 -25.87 -23.82
N GLU A 398 12.73 -26.49 -22.87
CA GLU A 398 12.59 -26.20 -21.45
C GLU A 398 12.90 -24.72 -21.15
N GLY A 399 13.99 -24.20 -21.71
CA GLY A 399 14.37 -22.80 -21.58
C GLY A 399 13.29 -21.83 -22.08
N LEU A 400 12.73 -22.08 -23.27
CA LEU A 400 11.70 -21.21 -23.86
C LEU A 400 10.34 -21.27 -23.15
N GLN A 401 10.01 -22.41 -22.55
CA GLN A 401 8.75 -22.60 -21.85
C GLN A 401 8.80 -22.23 -20.37
N THR A 402 10.00 -21.95 -19.85
CA THR A 402 10.16 -21.58 -18.45
C THR A 402 9.56 -20.21 -18.22
N TRP A 403 8.54 -20.16 -17.38
CA TRP A 403 8.05 -18.94 -16.77
C TRP A 403 7.79 -19.16 -15.28
N LEU A 404 7.74 -18.06 -14.54
CA LEU A 404 7.66 -18.05 -13.09
C LEU A 404 6.44 -17.23 -12.65
N LEU A 405 5.79 -17.67 -11.58
CA LEU A 405 4.66 -16.94 -10.99
C LEU A 405 5.05 -16.45 -9.59
N VAL A 406 5.05 -15.14 -9.41
CA VAL A 406 5.24 -14.48 -8.11
C VAL A 406 3.89 -14.04 -7.58
N VAL A 407 3.47 -14.63 -6.47
CA VAL A 407 2.22 -14.34 -5.79
C VAL A 407 2.49 -13.42 -4.59
N THR A 408 1.69 -12.37 -4.45
CA THR A 408 1.83 -11.38 -3.37
C THR A 408 0.47 -10.86 -2.92
N SER A 409 0.47 -9.88 -2.00
CA SER A 409 -0.74 -9.21 -1.53
C SER A 409 -0.53 -7.70 -1.37
N SER A 410 -1.52 -6.91 -1.76
CA SER A 410 -1.54 -5.44 -1.56
C SER A 410 -1.69 -5.01 -0.09
N GLY A 411 -2.06 -5.93 0.81
CA GLY A 411 -2.37 -5.70 2.23
C GLY A 411 -1.21 -5.24 3.13
N GLY A 412 -0.09 -4.80 2.57
CA GLY A 412 1.05 -4.24 3.29
C GLY A 412 2.16 -3.96 2.28
N GLY A 413 2.63 -2.72 2.21
CA GLY A 413 3.57 -2.29 1.15
C GLY A 413 4.84 -3.16 1.04
N GLY A 414 5.29 -3.77 2.15
CA GLY A 414 6.47 -4.63 2.19
C GLY A 414 6.35 -5.89 1.31
N HIS A 415 5.21 -6.57 1.28
CA HIS A 415 5.04 -7.81 0.49
C HIS A 415 5.14 -7.54 -1.01
N LEU A 416 4.50 -6.47 -1.47
CA LEU A 416 4.51 -6.07 -2.87
C LEU A 416 5.88 -5.57 -3.31
N VAL A 417 6.60 -4.82 -2.45
CA VAL A 417 7.97 -4.40 -2.75
C VAL A 417 8.91 -5.62 -2.80
N ALA A 418 8.78 -6.56 -1.87
CA ALA A 418 9.52 -7.81 -1.89
C ALA A 418 9.26 -8.62 -3.17
N ALA A 419 8.00 -8.72 -3.60
CA ALA A 419 7.62 -9.42 -4.83
C ALA A 419 8.25 -8.77 -6.07
N ARG A 420 8.30 -7.44 -6.13
CA ARG A 420 8.96 -6.70 -7.22
C ARG A 420 10.48 -6.90 -7.22
N ASN A 421 11.11 -6.91 -6.05
CA ASN A 421 12.54 -7.17 -5.93
C ASN A 421 12.88 -8.61 -6.37
N LEU A 422 12.06 -9.59 -5.98
CA LEU A 422 12.19 -10.96 -6.46
C LEU A 422 11.94 -11.06 -7.96
N GLN A 423 10.91 -10.41 -8.48
CA GLN A 423 10.63 -10.40 -9.92
C GLN A 423 11.85 -9.92 -10.71
N GLN A 424 12.49 -8.83 -10.28
CA GLN A 424 13.71 -8.34 -10.92
C GLN A 424 14.85 -9.37 -10.89
N LYS A 425 15.12 -9.98 -9.73
CA LYS A 425 16.16 -11.02 -9.58
C LYS A 425 15.89 -12.26 -10.43
N LEU A 426 14.63 -12.65 -10.53
CA LEU A 426 14.21 -13.79 -11.33
C LEU A 426 14.31 -13.50 -12.83
N LEU A 427 14.07 -12.25 -13.24
CA LEU A 427 14.29 -11.84 -14.62
C LEU A 427 15.77 -11.90 -15.00
N GLU A 428 16.65 -11.37 -14.16
CA GLU A 428 18.10 -11.46 -14.36
C GLU A 428 18.57 -12.94 -14.41
N TRP A 429 17.99 -13.80 -13.56
CA TRP A 429 18.26 -15.25 -13.61
C TRP A 429 17.78 -15.91 -14.93
N LEU A 430 16.58 -15.55 -15.41
CA LEU A 430 16.06 -16.05 -16.68
C LEU A 430 16.89 -15.56 -17.87
N GLU A 431 17.32 -14.29 -17.86
CA GLU A 431 18.19 -13.71 -18.89
C GLU A 431 19.51 -14.49 -18.98
N GLY A 432 20.17 -14.79 -17.85
CA GLY A 432 21.35 -15.66 -17.84
C GLY A 432 21.06 -17.10 -18.30
N GLY A 433 19.85 -17.61 -18.03
CA GLY A 433 19.35 -18.87 -18.57
C GLY A 433 19.24 -18.84 -20.10
N TYR A 434 18.70 -17.76 -20.67
CA TYR A 434 18.61 -17.57 -22.12
C TYR A 434 19.97 -17.43 -22.79
N GLU A 435 20.93 -16.77 -22.16
CA GLU A 435 22.32 -16.73 -22.64
C GLU A 435 22.93 -18.14 -22.66
N THR A 436 22.67 -18.95 -21.64
CA THR A 436 23.10 -20.35 -21.59
C THR A 436 22.46 -21.16 -22.71
N VAL A 437 21.14 -21.02 -22.93
CA VAL A 437 20.43 -21.67 -24.04
C VAL A 437 20.98 -21.21 -25.39
N ALA A 438 21.29 -19.91 -25.57
CA ALA A 438 21.90 -19.39 -26.78
C ALA A 438 23.28 -20.02 -27.05
N ALA A 439 24.11 -20.12 -26.00
CA ALA A 439 25.43 -20.75 -26.09
C ALA A 439 25.32 -22.24 -26.45
N GLN A 440 24.41 -22.97 -25.82
CA GLN A 440 24.15 -24.38 -26.11
C GLN A 440 23.61 -24.59 -27.52
N LEU A 441 22.70 -23.73 -27.97
CA LEU A 441 22.17 -23.76 -29.33
C LEU A 441 23.28 -23.53 -30.37
N GLN A 442 24.20 -22.61 -30.11
CA GLN A 442 25.36 -22.33 -30.96
C GLN A 442 26.37 -23.49 -30.95
N GLU A 443 26.64 -24.10 -29.79
CA GLU A 443 27.51 -25.27 -29.64
C GLU A 443 26.97 -26.47 -30.44
N HIS A 444 25.67 -26.72 -30.36
CA HIS A 444 25.01 -27.88 -30.98
C HIS A 444 24.52 -27.59 -32.41
N ARG A 445 24.83 -26.42 -32.97
CA ARG A 445 24.48 -26.04 -34.35
C ARG A 445 24.82 -27.12 -35.40
N PRO A 446 25.97 -27.83 -35.35
CA PRO A 446 26.29 -28.88 -36.34
C PRO A 446 25.37 -30.11 -36.28
N LEU A 447 24.61 -30.28 -35.19
CA LEU A 447 23.68 -31.39 -34.99
C LEU A 447 22.24 -31.06 -35.42
N LEU A 448 21.93 -29.77 -35.60
CA LEU A 448 20.59 -29.28 -35.96
C LEU A 448 20.47 -29.05 -37.46
N THR A 449 19.27 -29.27 -38.01
CA THR A 449 18.98 -28.86 -39.38
C THR A 449 19.05 -27.33 -39.49
N PRO A 450 19.44 -26.77 -40.66
CA PRO A 450 19.51 -25.31 -40.83
C PRO A 450 18.18 -24.61 -40.52
N GLU A 451 17.05 -25.25 -40.83
CA GLU A 451 15.72 -24.74 -40.53
C GLU A 451 15.42 -24.75 -39.03
N ALA A 452 15.71 -25.85 -38.34
CA ALA A 452 15.50 -25.94 -36.90
C ALA A 452 16.36 -24.94 -36.13
N TYR A 453 17.62 -24.77 -36.51
CA TYR A 453 18.49 -23.75 -35.92
C TYR A 453 17.95 -22.34 -36.14
N ARG A 454 17.44 -22.05 -37.35
CA ARG A 454 16.81 -20.75 -37.67
C ARG A 454 15.55 -20.51 -36.84
N LEU A 455 14.67 -21.50 -36.73
CA LEU A 455 13.46 -21.42 -35.90
C LEU A 455 13.81 -21.26 -34.42
N ALA A 456 14.81 -22.01 -33.93
CA ALA A 456 15.27 -21.92 -32.55
C ALA A 456 15.80 -20.53 -32.22
N THR A 457 16.66 -20.00 -33.07
CA THR A 457 17.25 -18.66 -32.91
C THR A 457 16.17 -17.58 -32.92
N ALA A 458 15.19 -17.71 -33.82
CA ALA A 458 14.08 -16.76 -33.92
C ALA A 458 13.14 -16.83 -32.69
N ALA A 459 12.84 -18.04 -32.20
CA ALA A 459 12.04 -18.25 -31.00
C ALA A 459 12.74 -17.70 -29.74
N LEU A 460 14.05 -17.96 -29.58
CA LEU A 460 14.84 -17.42 -28.48
C LEU A 460 14.89 -15.89 -28.51
N SER A 461 15.15 -15.32 -29.68
CA SER A 461 15.13 -13.87 -29.87
C SER A 461 13.75 -13.28 -29.54
N ALA A 462 12.67 -13.97 -29.91
CA ALA A 462 11.31 -13.52 -29.59
C ALA A 462 11.00 -13.58 -28.09
N VAL A 463 11.52 -14.57 -27.35
CA VAL A 463 11.39 -14.62 -25.88
C VAL A 463 12.22 -13.54 -25.21
N GLN A 464 13.47 -13.35 -25.64
CA GLN A 464 14.37 -12.32 -25.09
C GLN A 464 13.84 -10.89 -25.29
N ASN A 465 13.17 -10.64 -26.42
CA ASN A 465 12.56 -9.35 -26.73
C ASN A 465 11.06 -9.27 -26.35
N GLY A 466 10.51 -10.36 -25.82
CA GLY A 466 9.11 -10.48 -25.45
C GLY A 466 8.80 -9.90 -24.06
N PRO A 467 7.54 -9.97 -23.62
CA PRO A 467 7.20 -9.65 -22.24
C PRO A 467 7.95 -10.58 -21.26
N PRO A 468 8.25 -10.09 -20.05
CA PRO A 468 8.99 -10.86 -19.04
C PRO A 468 8.30 -12.19 -18.71
N ALA A 469 9.06 -13.28 -18.69
CA ALA A 469 8.58 -14.61 -18.28
C ALA A 469 8.44 -14.76 -16.75
N VAL A 470 8.20 -13.65 -16.05
CA VAL A 470 7.90 -13.61 -14.62
C VAL A 470 6.64 -12.80 -14.41
N GLU A 471 5.55 -13.49 -14.10
CA GLU A 471 4.25 -12.88 -13.84
C GLU A 471 4.08 -12.60 -12.35
N MET A 472 3.48 -11.45 -12.04
CA MET A 472 3.18 -11.06 -10.66
C MET A 472 1.67 -11.01 -10.45
N LEU A 473 1.19 -11.75 -9.47
CA LEU A 473 -0.22 -11.83 -9.11
C LEU A 473 -0.42 -11.29 -7.69
N ASP A 474 -1.16 -10.19 -7.57
CA ASP A 474 -1.67 -9.74 -6.28
C ASP A 474 -2.97 -10.45 -5.94
N ILE A 475 -2.96 -11.33 -4.93
CA ILE A 475 -4.13 -12.14 -4.59
C ILE A 475 -5.27 -11.29 -4.06
N MET A 476 -4.99 -10.18 -3.37
CA MET A 476 -5.99 -9.33 -2.72
C MET A 476 -6.74 -8.46 -3.74
N ASP A 477 -6.07 -8.12 -4.84
CA ASP A 477 -6.64 -7.35 -5.95
C ASP A 477 -7.16 -8.25 -7.08
N SER A 478 -7.14 -9.58 -6.88
CA SER A 478 -7.59 -10.55 -7.88
C SER A 478 -9.04 -11.00 -7.67
N PRO A 479 -9.66 -11.64 -8.68
CA PRO A 479 -10.96 -12.31 -8.52
C PRO A 479 -10.96 -13.39 -7.44
N CYS A 480 -9.80 -13.83 -6.96
CA CYS A 480 -9.68 -14.89 -5.97
C CYS A 480 -10.22 -14.49 -4.58
N THR A 481 -10.14 -13.20 -4.23
CA THR A 481 -10.65 -12.61 -2.99
C THR A 481 -11.88 -11.73 -3.22
N SER A 482 -12.61 -11.97 -4.31
CA SER A 482 -13.93 -11.34 -4.56
C SER A 482 -15.04 -12.19 -3.95
N LEU A 483 -16.20 -11.64 -3.59
CA LEU A 483 -17.25 -12.45 -2.93
C LEU A 483 -17.81 -13.58 -3.82
N ASP A 484 -17.80 -13.41 -5.14
CA ASP A 484 -18.44 -14.29 -6.12
C ASP A 484 -17.46 -14.97 -7.10
N GLY A 485 -16.16 -14.71 -6.99
CA GLY A 485 -15.17 -15.20 -7.96
C GLY A 485 -15.18 -14.51 -9.33
N HIS A 486 -16.13 -13.60 -9.57
CA HIS A 486 -16.31 -12.90 -10.84
C HIS A 486 -15.93 -11.41 -10.76
N GLY A 487 -15.54 -10.92 -9.59
CA GLY A 487 -14.93 -9.60 -9.42
C GLY A 487 -15.91 -8.47 -9.08
N TYR A 488 -17.18 -8.77 -8.79
CA TYR A 488 -18.17 -7.70 -8.57
C TYR A 488 -18.06 -7.06 -7.17
N ILE A 489 -17.59 -7.79 -6.17
CA ILE A 489 -17.31 -7.25 -4.82
C ILE A 489 -15.87 -7.59 -4.43
N PRO A 490 -14.91 -6.65 -4.59
CA PRO A 490 -13.50 -6.88 -4.30
C PRO A 490 -13.23 -6.85 -2.79
N LEU A 491 -13.62 -7.92 -2.07
CA LEU A 491 -13.42 -8.01 -0.62
C LEU A 491 -11.94 -7.93 -0.22
N GLY A 492 -11.05 -8.49 -1.03
CA GLY A 492 -9.61 -8.33 -0.80
C GLY A 492 -9.16 -6.87 -0.81
N GLY A 493 -9.60 -6.07 -1.79
CA GLY A 493 -9.37 -4.63 -1.81
C GLY A 493 -9.88 -3.93 -0.56
N PHE A 494 -11.10 -4.27 -0.10
CA PHE A 494 -11.66 -3.73 1.15
C PHE A 494 -10.83 -4.10 2.39
N MET A 495 -10.29 -5.32 2.45
CA MET A 495 -9.41 -5.75 3.54
C MET A 495 -8.09 -4.97 3.51
N SER A 496 -7.49 -4.77 2.34
CA SER A 496 -6.29 -3.95 2.15
C SER A 496 -6.53 -2.47 2.53
N GLU A 497 -7.68 -1.89 2.16
CA GLU A 497 -8.06 -0.54 2.57
C GLU A 497 -8.26 -0.42 4.09
N SER A 498 -8.96 -1.39 4.68
CA SER A 498 -9.17 -1.44 6.14
C SER A 498 -7.83 -1.53 6.88
N TRP A 499 -6.91 -2.35 6.39
CA TRP A 499 -5.55 -2.42 6.91
C TRP A 499 -4.83 -1.08 6.82
N ASN A 500 -4.80 -0.46 5.63
CA ASN A 500 -4.14 0.81 5.39
C ASN A 500 -4.69 1.92 6.30
N LYS A 501 -6.02 1.97 6.48
CA LYS A 501 -6.69 2.93 7.36
C LYS A 501 -6.27 2.79 8.82
N LEU A 502 -6.20 1.55 9.32
CA LEU A 502 -5.76 1.29 10.70
C LEU A 502 -4.28 1.57 10.90
N GLN A 503 -3.47 1.31 9.87
CA GLN A 503 -2.04 1.66 9.88
C GLN A 503 -1.84 3.18 9.91
N SER A 504 -2.56 3.93 9.07
CA SER A 504 -2.48 5.40 9.02
C SER A 504 -2.99 6.09 10.28
N SER A 505 -3.88 5.44 11.03
CA SER A 505 -4.41 5.98 12.29
C SER A 505 -3.62 5.54 13.52
N GLY A 506 -2.55 4.74 13.36
CA GLY A 506 -1.84 4.14 14.49
C GLY A 506 -2.70 3.20 15.36
N ASP A 507 -3.79 2.63 14.81
CA ASP A 507 -4.69 1.74 15.58
C ASP A 507 -4.13 0.32 15.67
N ILE A 508 -3.15 0.16 16.57
CA ILE A 508 -2.48 -1.13 16.81
C ILE A 508 -3.46 -2.21 17.28
N LYS A 509 -4.52 -1.87 18.01
CA LYS A 509 -5.54 -2.84 18.46
C LYS A 509 -6.35 -3.35 17.28
N GLY A 510 -6.78 -2.45 16.40
CA GLY A 510 -7.46 -2.80 15.15
C GLY A 510 -6.59 -3.68 14.26
N LEU A 511 -5.31 -3.35 14.07
CA LEU A 511 -4.38 -4.15 13.28
C LEU A 511 -4.19 -5.56 13.87
N ARG A 512 -4.02 -5.69 15.19
CA ARG A 512 -3.95 -7.00 15.87
C ARG A 512 -5.20 -7.83 15.62
N ARG A 513 -6.37 -7.20 15.67
CA ARG A 513 -7.63 -7.86 15.37
C ARG A 513 -7.69 -8.32 13.91
N LEU A 514 -7.22 -7.53 12.95
CA LEU A 514 -7.18 -7.97 11.55
C LEU A 514 -6.26 -9.19 11.36
N VAL A 515 -5.09 -9.18 11.99
CA VAL A 515 -4.17 -10.33 11.91
C VAL A 515 -4.74 -11.57 12.59
N SER A 516 -5.43 -11.44 13.73
CA SER A 516 -6.07 -12.61 14.35
C SER A 516 -7.22 -13.18 13.52
N LEU A 517 -7.78 -12.42 12.58
CA LEU A 517 -8.79 -12.86 11.62
C LEU A 517 -8.20 -13.48 10.35
N GLN A 518 -6.87 -13.50 10.19
CA GLN A 518 -6.19 -14.10 9.04
C GLN A 518 -6.64 -15.54 8.75
N PRO A 519 -6.80 -16.45 9.72
CA PRO A 519 -7.28 -17.81 9.45
C PRO A 519 -8.66 -17.85 8.77
N LEU A 520 -9.51 -16.84 9.00
CA LEU A 520 -10.81 -16.75 8.34
C LEU A 520 -10.69 -16.46 6.85
N THR A 521 -9.61 -15.81 6.39
CA THR A 521 -9.41 -15.58 4.95
C THR A 521 -9.30 -16.89 4.19
N GLN A 522 -8.61 -17.88 4.75
CA GLN A 522 -8.53 -19.22 4.19
C GLN A 522 -9.87 -19.96 4.23
N LEU A 523 -10.68 -19.75 5.26
CA LEU A 523 -12.02 -20.33 5.36
C LEU A 523 -12.98 -19.75 4.32
N VAL A 524 -12.95 -18.42 4.14
CA VAL A 524 -13.88 -17.68 3.27
C VAL A 524 -13.48 -17.81 1.81
N PHE A 525 -12.21 -17.56 1.48
CA PHE A 525 -11.76 -17.49 0.09
C PHE A 525 -11.05 -18.75 -0.39
N GLY A 526 -10.68 -19.67 0.50
CA GLY A 526 -9.72 -20.73 0.17
C GLY A 526 -10.08 -21.59 -1.04
N GLN A 527 -11.34 -22.05 -1.15
CA GLN A 527 -11.79 -22.86 -2.28
C GLN A 527 -11.77 -22.08 -3.60
N GLN A 528 -12.19 -20.82 -3.56
CA GLN A 528 -12.22 -19.94 -4.71
C GLN A 528 -10.80 -19.59 -5.16
N CYS A 529 -9.92 -19.23 -4.22
CA CYS A 529 -8.51 -19.00 -4.46
C CYS A 529 -7.84 -20.22 -5.09
N ARG A 530 -8.09 -21.42 -4.57
CA ARG A 530 -7.57 -22.65 -5.15
C ARG A 530 -7.97 -22.81 -6.61
N LYS A 531 -9.27 -22.68 -6.94
CA LYS A 531 -9.76 -22.80 -8.32
C LYS A 531 -9.17 -21.72 -9.23
N PHE A 532 -9.06 -20.48 -8.71
CA PHE A 532 -8.47 -19.38 -9.45
C PHE A 532 -6.99 -19.65 -9.75
N ILE A 533 -6.21 -20.03 -8.75
CA ILE A 533 -4.77 -20.34 -8.91
C ILE A 533 -4.60 -21.52 -9.86
N GLN A 534 -5.41 -22.57 -9.73
CA GLN A 534 -5.42 -23.68 -10.69
C GLN A 534 -5.66 -23.18 -12.12
N SER A 535 -6.60 -22.26 -12.35
CA SER A 535 -6.85 -21.69 -13.68
C SER A 535 -5.70 -20.82 -14.23
N VAL A 536 -4.95 -20.17 -13.34
CA VAL A 536 -3.74 -19.39 -13.69
C VAL A 536 -2.58 -20.34 -14.02
N VAL A 537 -2.38 -21.37 -13.20
CA VAL A 537 -1.34 -22.39 -13.32
C VAL A 537 -1.56 -23.28 -14.54
N GLU A 538 -2.80 -23.66 -14.85
CA GLU A 538 -3.14 -24.36 -16.10
C GLU A 538 -3.00 -23.46 -17.34
N ALA A 539 -2.51 -22.23 -17.16
CA ALA A 539 -2.23 -21.24 -18.19
C ALA A 539 -3.42 -20.82 -19.06
N LYS A 540 -4.63 -21.30 -18.75
CA LYS A 540 -5.90 -20.94 -19.40
C LYS A 540 -6.17 -19.43 -19.39
N LYS A 541 -5.70 -18.73 -18.35
CA LYS A 541 -5.91 -17.28 -18.19
C LYS A 541 -4.78 -16.40 -18.71
N LEU A 542 -3.55 -16.91 -18.75
CA LEU A 542 -2.37 -16.11 -19.07
C LEU A 542 -1.78 -16.42 -20.44
N GLY A 543 -2.27 -17.44 -21.14
CA GLY A 543 -1.79 -17.78 -22.47
C GLY A 543 -0.35 -18.30 -22.45
N TYR A 544 -0.01 -19.17 -21.50
CA TYR A 544 1.20 -20.01 -21.54
C TYR A 544 0.82 -21.46 -21.92
N ARG A 545 1.79 -22.31 -22.33
CA ARG A 545 1.50 -23.74 -22.62
C ARG A 545 1.58 -24.62 -21.40
N LEU A 546 2.65 -24.41 -20.65
CA LEU A 546 2.96 -25.20 -19.49
C LEU A 546 2.66 -24.38 -18.25
N PRO A 547 2.37 -25.04 -17.13
CA PRO A 547 2.31 -24.36 -15.85
C PRO A 547 3.66 -23.71 -15.51
N PRO A 548 3.67 -22.71 -14.61
CA PRO A 548 4.92 -22.06 -14.25
C PRO A 548 5.88 -23.10 -13.69
N LYS A 549 7.18 -22.90 -13.91
CA LYS A 549 8.23 -23.79 -13.39
C LYS A 549 8.36 -23.71 -11.87
N ARG A 550 8.12 -22.51 -11.31
CA ARG A 550 8.05 -22.28 -9.86
C ARG A 550 6.93 -21.31 -9.53
N LEU A 551 6.31 -21.53 -8.37
CA LEU A 551 5.41 -20.58 -7.74
C LEU A 551 6.09 -20.03 -6.49
N ILE A 552 6.31 -18.73 -6.48
CA ILE A 552 6.96 -18.01 -5.39
C ILE A 552 5.90 -17.17 -4.70
N SER A 553 5.82 -17.18 -3.38
CA SER A 553 4.93 -16.33 -2.59
C SER A 553 5.72 -15.44 -1.65
N THR A 554 5.37 -14.16 -1.52
CA THR A 554 5.92 -13.26 -0.50
C THR A 554 4.99 -13.03 0.69
N GLN A 555 3.86 -13.74 0.73
CA GLN A 555 2.81 -13.57 1.73
C GLN A 555 2.24 -14.93 2.17
N PRO A 556 2.11 -15.22 3.48
CA PRO A 556 1.50 -16.44 4.02
C PRO A 556 -0.02 -16.55 3.85
N LEU A 557 -0.72 -15.45 3.56
CA LEU A 557 -2.15 -15.48 3.24
C LEU A 557 -2.45 -16.50 2.15
N LEU A 558 -3.44 -17.35 2.40
CA LEU A 558 -3.95 -18.33 1.44
C LEU A 558 -2.91 -19.36 0.98
N VAL A 559 -1.80 -19.55 1.70
CA VAL A 559 -0.73 -20.50 1.35
C VAL A 559 -1.24 -21.93 1.10
N ARG A 560 -2.25 -22.38 1.86
CA ARG A 560 -2.93 -23.66 1.61
C ARG A 560 -3.57 -23.70 0.22
N SER A 561 -4.24 -22.63 -0.17
CA SER A 561 -4.90 -22.52 -1.47
C SER A 561 -3.88 -22.49 -2.62
N LEU A 562 -2.70 -21.89 -2.39
CA LEU A 562 -1.58 -21.92 -3.35
C LEU A 562 -1.04 -23.34 -3.51
N LEU A 563 -0.76 -24.04 -2.40
CA LEU A 563 -0.28 -25.43 -2.41
C LEU A 563 -1.28 -26.38 -3.10
N GLU A 564 -2.57 -26.27 -2.78
CA GLU A 564 -3.61 -27.09 -3.41
C GLU A 564 -3.84 -26.71 -4.88
N GLY A 565 -3.71 -25.44 -5.24
CA GLY A 565 -3.90 -24.95 -6.61
C GLY A 565 -2.72 -25.25 -7.55
N TYR A 566 -1.51 -25.42 -7.01
CA TYR A 566 -0.29 -25.65 -7.79
C TYR A 566 0.07 -27.15 -7.96
N MET A 567 -0.86 -28.05 -7.66
CA MET A 567 -0.81 -29.48 -8.06
C MET A 567 0.52 -30.18 -7.71
N ASP A 568 0.96 -30.06 -6.46
CA ASP A 568 2.14 -30.74 -5.89
C ASP A 568 3.52 -30.30 -6.45
N ARG A 569 3.62 -29.19 -7.19
CA ARG A 569 4.86 -28.72 -7.84
C ARG A 569 5.84 -27.91 -6.97
N GLY A 570 5.58 -27.78 -5.66
CA GLY A 570 6.43 -27.01 -4.74
C GLY A 570 6.10 -25.51 -4.73
N VAL A 571 5.95 -24.89 -3.56
CA VAL A 571 5.76 -23.45 -3.40
C VAL A 571 6.93 -22.88 -2.61
N ASP A 572 7.59 -21.86 -3.15
CA ASP A 572 8.67 -21.14 -2.48
C ASP A 572 8.09 -19.94 -1.71
N LEU A 573 7.95 -20.06 -0.39
CA LEU A 573 7.45 -18.98 0.47
C LEU A 573 8.61 -18.16 1.02
N TYR A 574 8.76 -16.92 0.55
CA TYR A 574 9.74 -15.96 1.05
C TYR A 574 9.16 -15.17 2.22
N MET A 575 9.81 -15.29 3.37
CA MET A 575 9.54 -14.44 4.51
C MET A 575 9.93 -13.00 4.19
N THR A 576 9.00 -12.10 4.48
CA THR A 576 9.20 -10.65 4.35
C THR A 576 9.28 -9.97 5.70
N ASP A 577 9.33 -10.76 6.78
CA ASP A 577 9.54 -10.38 8.17
C ASP A 577 10.69 -11.20 8.76
N LEU A 578 11.26 -10.73 9.88
CA LEU A 578 12.33 -11.44 10.56
C LEU A 578 11.78 -12.67 11.29
N PRO A 579 12.51 -13.80 11.25
CA PRO A 579 12.05 -15.06 11.83
C PRO A 579 12.10 -15.01 13.36
N THR A 580 11.01 -14.54 13.94
CA THR A 580 10.79 -14.36 15.38
C THR A 580 9.51 -15.04 15.78
N GLU A 581 9.37 -15.41 17.06
CA GLU A 581 8.16 -16.07 17.57
C GLU A 581 6.90 -15.20 17.38
N GLU A 582 7.09 -13.89 17.29
CA GLU A 582 6.03 -12.92 17.09
C GLU A 582 5.60 -12.75 15.63
N ALA A 583 6.29 -13.37 14.65
CA ALA A 583 5.87 -13.46 13.25
C ALA A 583 4.72 -14.47 13.05
N VAL A 584 3.70 -14.38 13.91
CA VAL A 584 2.56 -15.30 14.02
C VAL A 584 1.72 -15.39 12.75
N HIS A 585 1.71 -14.33 11.92
CA HIS A 585 1.01 -14.32 10.64
C HIS A 585 1.66 -15.21 9.58
N PHE A 586 2.98 -15.47 9.69
CA PHE A 586 3.69 -16.47 8.90
C PHE A 586 3.54 -17.84 9.56
N PHE A 587 4.06 -18.01 10.76
CA PHE A 587 4.17 -19.33 11.39
C PHE A 587 2.80 -19.94 11.71
N GLY A 588 1.82 -19.15 12.15
CA GLY A 588 0.46 -19.64 12.37
C GLY A 588 -0.25 -20.09 11.08
N ALA A 589 0.10 -19.50 9.93
CA ALA A 589 -0.42 -19.97 8.65
C ALA A 589 0.21 -21.33 8.27
N LEU A 590 1.49 -21.53 8.55
CA LEU A 590 2.21 -22.79 8.33
C LEU A 590 1.71 -23.90 9.26
N ASP A 591 1.53 -23.61 10.54
CA ASP A 591 1.01 -24.56 11.54
C ASP A 591 -0.39 -25.07 11.20
N SER A 592 -1.17 -24.27 10.46
CA SER A 592 -2.52 -24.64 10.02
C SER A 592 -2.55 -25.57 8.81
N LEU A 593 -1.40 -25.84 8.18
CA LEU A 593 -1.32 -26.66 6.98
C LEU A 593 -1.51 -28.16 7.28
N PRO A 594 -2.25 -28.89 6.44
CA PRO A 594 -2.28 -30.35 6.50
C PRO A 594 -0.87 -30.93 6.29
N LYS A 595 -0.43 -31.85 7.16
CA LYS A 595 0.94 -32.42 7.13
C LYS A 595 1.32 -33.05 5.78
N ASP A 596 0.36 -33.58 5.04
CA ASP A 596 0.56 -34.16 3.70
C ASP A 596 0.85 -33.11 2.62
N LYS A 597 0.47 -31.85 2.85
CA LYS A 597 0.72 -30.74 1.91
C LYS A 597 2.00 -29.98 2.19
N VAL A 598 2.53 -30.13 3.40
CA VAL A 598 3.76 -29.45 3.85
C VAL A 598 4.99 -29.89 3.06
N SER A 599 5.03 -31.10 2.49
CA SER A 599 6.20 -31.62 1.73
C SER A 599 6.55 -30.83 0.47
N ASN A 600 5.60 -30.03 -0.03
CA ASN A 600 5.74 -29.23 -1.25
C ASN A 600 5.87 -27.74 -0.92
N LEU A 601 6.34 -27.37 0.27
CA LEU A 601 6.54 -25.98 0.67
C LEU A 601 8.02 -25.75 1.04
N PHE A 602 8.65 -24.74 0.47
CA PHE A 602 10.02 -24.33 0.80
C PHE A 602 9.98 -22.94 1.43
N LEU A 603 10.44 -22.81 2.67
CA LEU A 603 10.46 -21.55 3.39
C LEU A 603 11.82 -20.88 3.22
N HIS A 604 11.84 -19.74 2.53
CA HIS A 604 13.01 -18.88 2.39
C HIS A 604 12.99 -17.82 3.48
N THR A 605 14.01 -17.79 4.34
CA THR A 605 14.06 -16.85 5.48
C THR A 605 15.50 -16.63 5.96
N LEU A 606 15.70 -15.68 6.86
CA LEU A 606 17.00 -15.45 7.50
C LEU A 606 17.26 -16.49 8.60
N ALA A 607 18.49 -16.52 9.12
CA ALA A 607 18.76 -17.24 10.36
C ALA A 607 18.00 -16.57 11.53
N PRO A 608 17.42 -17.33 12.47
CA PRO A 608 16.82 -16.76 13.66
C PRO A 608 17.90 -16.20 14.58
N MET A 609 17.47 -15.31 15.47
CA MET A 609 18.34 -14.61 16.40
C MET A 609 19.18 -15.57 17.27
N ARG A 610 18.62 -16.72 17.64
CA ARG A 610 19.27 -17.78 18.43
C ARG A 610 18.81 -19.16 17.96
N GLY A 611 19.60 -20.19 18.25
CA GLY A 611 19.25 -21.60 18.03
C GLY A 611 19.35 -22.12 16.59
N GLY A 612 19.56 -21.26 15.59
CA GLY A 612 19.79 -21.68 14.21
C GLY A 612 18.57 -22.36 13.57
N GLU A 613 18.82 -23.23 12.60
CA GLU A 613 17.77 -23.87 11.78
C GLU A 613 16.75 -24.67 12.60
N GLU A 614 17.15 -25.31 13.70
CA GLU A 614 16.27 -26.11 14.56
C GLU A 614 15.11 -25.29 15.14
N VAL A 615 15.35 -24.03 15.48
CA VAL A 615 14.30 -23.12 15.96
C VAL A 615 13.28 -22.85 14.86
N LEU A 616 13.72 -22.68 13.61
CA LEU A 616 12.81 -22.49 12.48
C LEU A 616 12.00 -23.76 12.20
N GLN A 617 12.61 -24.95 12.31
CA GLN A 617 11.89 -26.21 12.16
C GLN A 617 10.76 -26.33 13.20
N ASN A 618 11.05 -25.97 14.45
CA ASN A 618 10.07 -25.98 15.53
C ASN A 618 8.95 -24.95 15.32
N MET A 619 9.28 -23.74 14.86
CA MET A 619 8.30 -22.67 14.64
C MET A 619 7.44 -22.84 13.39
N SER A 620 7.97 -23.50 12.34
CA SER A 620 7.25 -23.67 11.06
C SER A 620 6.63 -25.05 10.87
N GLY A 621 7.04 -26.04 11.68
CA GLY A 621 6.71 -27.44 11.46
C GLY A 621 7.35 -28.05 10.21
N LEU A 622 8.26 -27.33 9.52
CA LEU A 622 8.95 -27.80 8.32
C LEU A 622 10.23 -28.57 8.69
N PRO A 623 10.57 -29.64 7.95
CA PRO A 623 11.88 -30.27 8.09
C PRO A 623 12.97 -29.36 7.54
N GLY A 624 14.19 -29.50 8.07
CA GLY A 624 15.33 -28.64 7.72
C GLY A 624 15.62 -28.48 6.22
N ARG A 625 15.49 -29.56 5.45
CA ARG A 625 15.68 -29.54 3.97
C ARG A 625 14.70 -28.62 3.22
N GLN A 626 13.62 -28.19 3.87
CA GLN A 626 12.61 -27.29 3.32
C GLN A 626 12.79 -25.85 3.83
N ILE A 627 13.83 -25.58 4.61
CA ILE A 627 14.15 -24.26 5.15
C ILE A 627 15.41 -23.75 4.45
N MET A 628 15.23 -22.74 3.62
CA MET A 628 16.30 -22.11 2.86
C MET A 628 16.76 -20.86 3.61
N LEU A 629 17.94 -20.95 4.25
CA LEU A 629 18.55 -19.81 4.94
C LEU A 629 19.17 -18.84 3.93
N GLU A 630 18.45 -17.75 3.68
CA GLU A 630 18.89 -16.66 2.85
C GLU A 630 19.86 -15.74 3.59
N LYS A 631 20.78 -15.12 2.84
CA LYS A 631 21.68 -14.11 3.41
C LYS A 631 20.95 -12.81 3.72
N PHE A 632 20.00 -12.44 2.88
CA PHE A 632 19.20 -11.23 3.00
C PHE A 632 17.74 -11.54 2.67
N MET A 633 16.81 -10.77 3.24
CA MET A 633 15.42 -10.74 2.78
C MET A 633 15.34 -10.30 1.31
N PRO A 634 14.20 -10.45 0.63
CA PRO A 634 13.99 -9.99 -0.75
C PRO A 634 14.00 -8.45 -0.91
N ILE A 635 15.10 -7.81 -0.52
CA ILE A 635 15.38 -6.38 -0.64
C ILE A 635 16.11 -6.08 -1.95
N GLU A 636 16.15 -4.80 -2.31
CA GLU A 636 16.86 -4.29 -3.48
C GLU A 636 18.38 -4.46 -3.33
N ASP A 637 19.08 -4.83 -4.41
CA ASP A 637 20.52 -5.10 -4.36
C ASP A 637 21.38 -3.87 -4.07
N SER A 638 20.85 -2.67 -4.25
CA SER A 638 21.51 -1.42 -3.88
C SER A 638 21.82 -1.34 -2.37
N PHE A 639 21.01 -1.98 -1.51
CA PHE A 639 21.25 -2.09 -0.07
C PHE A 639 22.41 -3.03 0.29
N ILE A 640 22.69 -4.01 -0.57
CA ILE A 640 23.65 -5.08 -0.29
C ILE A 640 25.01 -4.77 -0.91
N ARG A 641 25.01 -4.24 -2.15
CA ARG A 641 26.24 -4.02 -2.90
C ARG A 641 27.05 -2.85 -2.31
N PRO A 642 28.38 -3.01 -2.13
CA PRO A 642 29.26 -1.88 -1.83
C PRO A 642 29.10 -0.79 -2.88
N GLY A 643 28.89 0.46 -2.44
CA GLY A 643 28.65 1.60 -3.33
C GLY A 643 27.27 1.64 -4.00
N GLY A 644 26.35 0.72 -3.68
CA GLY A 644 25.01 0.69 -4.26
C GLY A 644 24.08 1.82 -3.80
N LEU A 645 24.28 2.30 -2.57
CA LEU A 645 23.61 3.49 -2.00
C LEU A 645 24.66 4.35 -1.30
N PRO A 646 24.46 5.68 -1.18
CA PRO A 646 25.34 6.52 -0.37
C PRO A 646 25.42 6.01 1.07
N SER A 647 26.57 6.21 1.72
CA SER A 647 26.80 5.85 3.12
C SER A 647 26.73 7.10 4.02
N PRO A 648 26.56 6.95 5.35
CA PRO A 648 26.70 8.08 6.28
C PRO A 648 28.04 8.79 6.13
N GLY A 649 28.03 10.11 6.19
CA GLY A 649 29.20 10.95 5.99
C GLY A 649 29.67 11.09 4.54
N GLN A 650 28.94 10.56 3.56
CA GLN A 650 29.25 10.73 2.14
C GLN A 650 28.51 11.94 1.55
N ALA A 651 29.22 12.84 0.88
CA ALA A 651 28.55 13.91 0.13
C ALA A 651 27.71 13.33 -1.03
N VAL A 652 26.47 13.79 -1.17
CA VAL A 652 25.52 13.27 -2.17
C VAL A 652 24.47 14.32 -2.54
N ALA A 653 24.04 14.32 -3.80
CA ALA A 653 22.91 15.11 -4.28
C ALA A 653 21.65 14.24 -4.36
N ILE A 654 20.68 14.49 -3.49
CA ILE A 654 19.41 13.73 -3.46
C ILE A 654 18.38 14.44 -4.32
N ARG A 655 17.89 13.77 -5.37
CA ARG A 655 16.81 14.30 -6.21
C ARG A 655 15.46 13.85 -5.65
N LEU A 656 14.61 14.82 -5.29
CA LEU A 656 13.24 14.56 -4.85
C LEU A 656 12.28 14.83 -6.01
N LYS A 657 11.29 13.96 -6.23
CA LYS A 657 10.24 14.13 -7.23
C LYS A 657 8.96 14.59 -6.55
N ALA A 658 8.60 15.85 -6.79
CA ALA A 658 7.31 16.40 -6.35
C ALA A 658 6.13 15.55 -6.87
N GLN A 659 5.18 15.26 -5.99
CA GLN A 659 3.95 14.55 -6.35
C GLN A 659 2.70 15.45 -6.26
N ILE A 660 2.83 16.63 -5.67
CA ILE A 660 1.76 17.64 -5.56
C ILE A 660 2.33 19.04 -5.86
N PRO A 661 1.51 19.99 -6.36
CA PRO A 661 1.96 21.34 -6.68
C PRO A 661 2.64 22.06 -5.51
N LEU A 662 2.14 21.88 -4.29
CA LEU A 662 2.73 22.46 -3.08
C LEU A 662 4.14 21.91 -2.79
N GLU A 663 4.41 20.66 -3.17
CA GLU A 663 5.74 20.05 -3.04
C GLU A 663 6.68 20.54 -4.14
N GLU A 664 6.17 20.77 -5.35
CA GLU A 664 6.93 21.38 -6.45
C GLU A 664 7.36 22.81 -6.09
N GLU A 665 6.43 23.64 -5.62
CA GLU A 665 6.72 25.01 -5.15
C GLU A 665 7.79 25.02 -4.04
N PHE A 666 7.66 24.10 -3.08
CA PHE A 666 8.63 23.95 -1.98
C PHE A 666 10.03 23.55 -2.48
N LEU A 667 10.12 22.70 -3.50
CA LEU A 667 11.38 22.17 -4.04
C LEU A 667 12.04 23.05 -5.11
N ASP A 668 11.29 23.92 -5.79
CA ASP A 668 11.78 24.82 -6.86
C ASP A 668 12.55 26.05 -6.33
N GLY A 669 13.01 26.00 -5.08
CA GLY A 669 13.90 27.02 -4.51
C GLY A 669 13.20 28.27 -4.01
N THR A 670 11.88 28.31 -3.99
CA THR A 670 11.14 29.31 -3.19
C THR A 670 11.24 29.01 -1.69
N GLY A 671 11.45 27.74 -1.35
CA GLY A 671 11.67 27.26 0.02
C GLY A 671 13.15 27.24 0.45
N PRO A 672 13.43 26.73 1.67
CA PRO A 672 14.80 26.65 2.22
C PRO A 672 15.68 25.58 1.54
N VAL A 673 15.15 24.87 0.53
CA VAL A 673 15.79 23.71 -0.10
C VAL A 673 15.67 23.83 -1.62
N THR A 674 16.73 23.48 -2.33
CA THR A 674 16.75 23.34 -3.79
C THR A 674 16.67 21.86 -4.18
N ASN A 675 16.15 21.55 -5.37
CA ASN A 675 16.20 20.21 -5.96
C ASN A 675 17.23 20.16 -7.10
N PRO A 676 18.30 19.34 -7.02
CA PRO A 676 18.57 18.34 -5.98
C PRO A 676 19.02 18.94 -4.65
N VAL A 677 18.71 18.24 -3.56
CA VAL A 677 19.17 18.57 -2.21
C VAL A 677 20.64 18.13 -2.09
N ILE A 678 21.54 19.10 -2.01
CA ILE A 678 22.97 18.83 -1.81
C ILE A 678 23.22 18.58 -0.33
N LEU A 679 23.72 17.40 0.00
CA LEU A 679 24.13 16.99 1.35
C LEU A 679 25.65 16.88 1.36
N ASP A 680 26.31 17.65 2.21
CA ASP A 680 27.76 17.55 2.39
C ASP A 680 28.12 16.33 3.25
N ALA A 681 29.41 16.02 3.35
CA ALA A 681 29.90 14.89 4.15
C ALA A 681 29.67 15.13 5.65
N GLU A 682 29.80 16.38 6.09
CA GLU A 682 29.72 16.80 7.48
C GLU A 682 28.27 16.99 7.96
N ASP A 683 27.32 17.08 7.03
CA ASP A 683 25.90 17.26 7.35
C ASP A 683 25.35 16.02 8.05
N GLN A 684 24.61 16.27 9.14
CA GLN A 684 23.89 15.23 9.84
C GLN A 684 22.52 15.02 9.20
N VAL A 685 22.25 13.80 8.76
CA VAL A 685 21.02 13.44 8.07
C VAL A 685 20.18 12.52 8.96
N VAL A 686 18.97 12.96 9.29
CA VAL A 686 17.94 12.19 9.99
C VAL A 686 16.84 11.85 9.00
N LEU A 687 16.46 10.58 8.89
CA LEU A 687 15.30 10.16 8.10
C LEU A 687 14.19 9.65 9.01
N VAL A 688 13.00 10.24 8.92
CA VAL A 688 11.78 9.75 9.56
C VAL A 688 10.89 9.10 8.48
N MET A 689 10.75 7.77 8.55
CA MET A 689 9.99 6.96 7.59
C MET A 689 9.14 5.92 8.31
N LEU A 690 7.88 6.26 8.60
CA LEU A 690 6.95 5.39 9.35
C LEU A 690 6.14 4.44 8.44
N GLY A 691 6.73 4.03 7.31
CA GLY A 691 6.08 3.19 6.29
C GLY A 691 5.28 3.98 5.25
N SER A 692 4.61 3.25 4.35
CA SER A 692 3.80 3.86 3.27
C SER A 692 2.51 4.51 3.75
N GLN A 693 2.05 4.14 4.95
CA GLN A 693 0.87 4.68 5.62
C GLN A 693 1.28 5.27 6.98
N PRO A 694 2.04 6.38 7.02
CA PRO A 694 2.57 6.91 8.27
C PRO A 694 1.45 7.49 9.14
N THR A 695 1.58 7.35 10.46
CA THR A 695 0.66 7.98 11.40
C THR A 695 0.84 9.50 11.38
N VAL A 696 -0.19 10.22 10.94
CA VAL A 696 -0.14 11.69 10.71
C VAL A 696 0.33 12.45 11.95
N ASP A 697 -0.27 12.14 13.10
CA ASP A 697 0.06 12.76 14.39
C ASP A 697 1.51 12.47 14.83
N ALA A 698 1.99 11.22 14.65
CA ALA A 698 3.36 10.87 14.98
C ALA A 698 4.37 11.63 14.11
N MET A 699 4.10 11.77 12.81
CA MET A 699 4.96 12.53 11.90
C MET A 699 5.09 13.99 12.33
N LEU A 700 3.99 14.69 12.59
CA LEU A 700 4.00 16.08 13.06
C LEU A 700 4.78 16.24 14.36
N LYS A 701 4.56 15.33 15.33
CA LYS A 701 5.30 15.34 16.60
C LYS A 701 6.79 15.12 16.39
N TYR A 702 7.20 14.19 15.52
CA TYR A 702 8.61 14.02 15.18
C TYR A 702 9.21 15.28 14.57
N ALA A 703 8.52 15.97 13.67
CA ALA A 703 8.99 17.22 13.11
C ALA A 703 9.19 18.30 14.19
N MET A 704 8.21 18.47 15.08
CA MET A 704 8.29 19.42 16.19
C MET A 704 9.41 19.10 17.19
N GLU A 705 9.60 17.83 17.55
CA GLU A 705 10.66 17.41 18.47
C GLU A 705 12.05 17.51 17.81
N SER A 706 12.13 17.30 16.50
CA SER A 706 13.41 17.41 15.78
C SER A 706 13.92 18.86 15.72
N LEU A 707 13.03 19.85 15.71
CA LEU A 707 13.40 21.27 15.80
C LEU A 707 14.07 21.63 17.14
N LYS A 708 13.91 20.81 18.18
CA LYS A 708 14.53 21.02 19.50
C LYS A 708 15.95 20.45 19.59
N LEU A 709 16.40 19.70 18.58
CA LEU A 709 17.72 19.09 18.59
C LEU A 709 18.82 20.15 18.35
N PRO A 710 19.90 20.18 19.13
CA PRO A 710 21.00 21.14 18.95
C PRO A 710 21.77 20.86 17.68
N VAL A 711 22.03 21.86 16.84
CA VAL A 711 22.73 21.66 15.56
C VAL A 711 24.24 21.53 15.78
N PRO A 712 24.92 20.58 15.10
CA PRO A 712 26.37 20.45 15.25
C PRO A 712 27.09 21.66 14.65
N THR A 713 28.06 22.22 15.38
CA THR A 713 28.82 23.40 14.96
C THR A 713 29.50 23.18 13.61
N GLY A 714 29.26 24.05 12.63
CA GLY A 714 29.91 24.01 11.31
C GLY A 714 29.27 23.05 10.30
N SER A 715 28.12 22.45 10.61
CA SER A 715 27.35 21.59 9.70
C SER A 715 25.87 21.94 9.75
N ARG A 716 25.08 21.41 8.81
CA ARG A 716 23.62 21.47 8.88
C ARG A 716 23.07 20.15 9.37
N ARG A 717 21.86 20.20 9.92
CA ARG A 717 21.07 18.99 10.17
C ARG A 717 19.89 18.94 9.22
N TYR A 718 19.83 17.94 8.36
CA TYR A 718 18.68 17.68 7.51
C TYR A 718 17.78 16.63 8.16
N ILE A 719 16.48 16.89 8.24
CA ILE A 719 15.48 15.93 8.70
C ILE A 719 14.48 15.70 7.57
N PHE A 720 14.61 14.55 6.91
CA PHE A 720 13.71 14.12 5.86
C PHE A 720 12.49 13.44 6.46
N LEU A 721 11.28 13.87 6.08
CA LEU A 721 10.01 13.41 6.64
C LEU A 721 9.15 12.79 5.53
N ALA A 722 9.05 11.45 5.50
CA ALA A 722 8.26 10.73 4.51
C ALA A 722 6.76 10.81 4.83
N CYS A 723 6.04 11.75 4.21
CA CYS A 723 4.66 12.11 4.56
C CYS A 723 3.59 11.19 3.93
N GLY A 724 3.97 10.02 3.41
CA GLY A 724 3.05 9.08 2.76
C GLY A 724 2.72 9.47 1.31
N ARG A 725 1.77 8.76 0.68
CA ARG A 725 1.33 9.07 -0.69
C ARG A 725 0.26 10.16 -0.66
N PRO A 726 0.33 11.24 -1.45
CA PRO A 726 -0.64 12.33 -1.39
C PRO A 726 -1.97 11.98 -2.10
N THR A 727 -2.33 10.70 -2.16
CA THR A 727 -3.60 10.22 -2.70
C THR A 727 -4.74 10.37 -1.70
N THR A 728 -4.44 10.54 -0.41
CA THR A 728 -5.44 10.78 0.64
C THR A 728 -5.40 12.24 1.08
N ALA A 729 -6.57 12.79 1.45
CA ALA A 729 -6.67 14.15 1.96
C ALA A 729 -5.80 14.36 3.22
N ALA A 730 -5.73 13.34 4.09
CA ALA A 730 -4.93 13.39 5.32
C ALA A 730 -3.43 13.60 5.06
N TYR A 731 -2.86 12.96 4.03
CA TYR A 731 -1.43 13.12 3.71
C TYR A 731 -1.14 14.41 2.96
N LYS A 732 -2.07 14.90 2.14
CA LYS A 732 -1.98 16.26 1.58
C LYS A 732 -1.97 17.31 2.70
N GLN A 733 -2.86 17.17 3.68
CA GLN A 733 -2.90 18.06 4.84
C GLN A 733 -1.65 17.95 5.69
N LEU A 734 -1.17 16.73 5.98
CA LEU A 734 0.10 16.51 6.67
C LEU A 734 1.26 17.26 5.99
N TYR A 735 1.38 17.17 4.67
CA TYR A 735 2.41 17.89 3.94
C TYR A 735 2.26 19.41 4.08
N ALA A 736 1.03 19.93 3.94
CA ALA A 736 0.76 21.35 4.11
C ALA A 736 1.09 21.85 5.52
N ASP A 737 0.74 21.06 6.56
CA ASP A 737 1.06 21.36 7.96
C ASP A 737 2.57 21.38 8.21
N MET A 738 3.32 20.48 7.55
CA MET A 738 4.78 20.46 7.62
C MET A 738 5.40 21.70 6.97
N VAL A 739 4.91 22.10 5.79
CA VAL A 739 5.38 23.33 5.13
C VAL A 739 5.07 24.55 6.00
N ALA A 740 3.87 24.63 6.58
CA ALA A 740 3.51 25.71 7.49
C ALA A 740 4.39 25.73 8.75
N LEU A 741 4.68 24.57 9.34
CA LEU A 741 5.60 24.45 10.47
C LEU A 741 6.99 24.98 10.13
N ILE A 742 7.52 24.63 8.94
CA ILE A 742 8.82 25.09 8.44
C ILE A 742 8.84 26.60 8.26
N SER A 743 7.81 27.18 7.63
CA SER A 743 7.71 28.62 7.42
C SER A 743 7.62 29.41 8.74
N SER A 744 7.04 28.82 9.79
CA SER A 744 6.87 29.46 11.10
C SER A 744 8.09 29.37 12.02
N SER A 745 9.06 28.48 11.72
CA SER A 745 10.19 28.17 12.59
C SER A 745 11.52 28.54 11.92
N PRO A 746 12.10 29.74 12.20
CA PRO A 746 13.40 30.10 11.66
C PRO A 746 14.45 29.18 12.29
N ALA A 747 14.91 28.21 11.51
CA ALA A 747 15.67 27.12 12.07
C ALA A 747 17.15 27.50 12.26
N ASN A 748 17.67 27.24 13.46
CA ASN A 748 19.07 27.41 13.84
C ASN A 748 19.97 26.34 13.17
N GLY A 749 19.97 26.24 11.83
CA GLY A 749 20.76 25.27 11.06
C GLY A 749 20.13 23.88 10.91
N THR A 750 18.89 23.69 11.38
CA THR A 750 18.09 22.47 11.15
C THR A 750 17.19 22.68 9.93
N ILE A 751 17.15 21.76 8.99
CA ILE A 751 16.37 21.88 7.76
C ILE A 751 15.41 20.69 7.70
N LEU A 752 14.11 20.96 7.84
CA LEU A 752 13.10 19.92 7.62
C LEU A 752 12.79 19.82 6.13
N VAL A 753 12.72 18.60 5.61
CA VAL A 753 12.44 18.30 4.21
C VAL A 753 11.30 17.29 4.14
N PRO A 754 10.03 17.75 4.13
CA PRO A 754 8.90 16.85 3.89
C PRO A 754 8.94 16.39 2.43
N PHE A 755 8.57 15.14 2.19
CA PHE A 755 8.43 14.62 0.84
C PHE A 755 7.33 13.55 0.77
N THR A 756 6.77 13.30 -0.41
CA THR A 756 5.63 12.39 -0.57
C THR A 756 5.86 11.30 -1.62
N GLY A 757 5.26 10.13 -1.40
CA GLY A 757 4.99 9.09 -2.42
C GLY A 757 6.17 8.45 -3.17
N GLN A 758 7.43 8.78 -2.84
CA GLN A 758 8.62 8.31 -3.57
C GLN A 758 9.47 7.31 -2.78
N ARG A 759 10.41 6.66 -3.47
CA ARG A 759 11.39 5.74 -2.85
C ARG A 759 12.38 6.53 -2.00
N ALA A 760 12.70 6.02 -0.82
CA ALA A 760 13.62 6.64 0.14
C ALA A 760 14.94 5.86 0.31
N ALA A 761 15.27 4.94 -0.61
CA ALA A 761 16.44 4.06 -0.48
C ALA A 761 17.76 4.84 -0.36
N GLU A 762 17.98 5.85 -1.20
CA GLU A 762 19.18 6.71 -1.13
C GLU A 762 19.27 7.47 0.20
N LEU A 763 18.15 8.02 0.66
CA LEU A 763 18.08 8.68 1.97
C LEU A 763 18.33 7.69 3.12
N LEU A 764 17.79 6.48 3.03
CA LEU A 764 17.96 5.44 4.05
C LEU A 764 19.41 4.96 4.13
N GLY A 765 20.11 4.91 2.99
CA GLY A 765 21.54 4.67 2.92
C GLY A 765 22.37 5.81 3.50
N ARG A 766 22.09 7.05 3.09
CA ARG A 766 22.85 8.25 3.51
C ARG A 766 22.62 8.63 4.97
N ALA A 767 21.46 8.37 5.55
CA ALA A 767 21.08 8.89 6.85
C ALA A 767 21.98 8.40 8.00
N ASP A 768 22.47 9.33 8.82
CA ASP A 768 23.19 9.04 10.06
C ASP A 768 22.27 8.45 11.14
N VAL A 769 21.01 8.91 11.15
CA VAL A 769 19.95 8.43 12.03
C VAL A 769 18.73 8.08 11.20
N THR A 770 18.17 6.90 11.44
CA THR A 770 16.91 6.47 10.82
C THR A 770 15.87 6.26 11.91
N ILE A 771 14.68 6.81 11.73
CA ILE A 771 13.51 6.60 12.58
C ILE A 771 12.49 5.90 11.70
N THR A 772 12.34 4.60 11.91
CA THR A 772 11.50 3.76 11.05
C THR A 772 10.53 2.94 11.87
N ARG A 773 9.41 2.53 11.28
CA ARG A 773 8.68 1.37 11.81
C ARG A 773 9.49 0.11 11.51
N SER A 774 9.45 -0.86 12.40
CA SER A 774 10.05 -2.19 12.22
C SER A 774 9.21 -3.09 11.30
N GLY A 775 8.67 -2.54 10.22
CA GLY A 775 8.03 -3.33 9.16
C GLY A 775 9.05 -4.28 8.55
N GLY A 776 8.61 -5.48 8.16
CA GLY A 776 9.53 -6.58 7.83
C GLY A 776 10.57 -6.25 6.77
N LEU A 777 10.17 -5.77 5.58
CA LEU A 777 11.13 -5.46 4.53
C LEU A 777 12.10 -4.33 4.93
N THR A 778 11.60 -3.28 5.59
CA THR A 778 12.44 -2.21 6.13
C THR A 778 13.43 -2.73 7.15
N ALA A 779 13.05 -3.66 8.03
CA ALA A 779 13.97 -4.31 8.95
C ALA A 779 15.10 -5.05 8.21
N GLY A 780 14.81 -5.67 7.07
CA GLY A 780 15.80 -6.29 6.19
C GLY A 780 16.76 -5.31 5.55
N GLU A 781 16.25 -4.16 5.09
CA GLU A 781 17.06 -3.07 4.56
C GLU A 781 18.02 -2.54 5.64
N LEU A 782 17.56 -2.36 6.87
CA LEU A 782 18.43 -1.93 7.99
C LEU A 782 19.51 -2.97 8.31
N LEU A 783 19.17 -4.27 8.32
CA LEU A 783 20.15 -5.35 8.50
C LEU A 783 21.20 -5.36 7.38
N ALA A 784 20.78 -5.16 6.13
CA ALA A 784 21.70 -5.13 4.99
C ALA A 784 22.66 -3.94 5.07
N LEU A 785 22.17 -2.75 5.43
CA LEU A 785 23.03 -1.57 5.63
C LEU A 785 24.01 -1.78 6.79
N GLN A 786 23.59 -2.41 7.88
CA GLN A 786 24.52 -2.79 8.95
C GLN A 786 25.57 -3.80 8.47
N HIS A 787 25.16 -4.82 7.69
CA HIS A 787 26.08 -5.81 7.13
C HIS A 787 27.08 -5.19 6.15
N ARG A 788 26.68 -4.16 5.41
CA ARG A 788 27.55 -3.37 4.53
C ARG A 788 28.63 -2.60 5.30
N GLY A 789 28.45 -2.40 6.61
CA GLY A 789 29.38 -1.71 7.49
C GLY A 789 29.00 -0.27 7.80
N ASP A 790 27.78 0.15 7.46
CA ASP A 790 27.33 1.52 7.70
C ASP A 790 27.22 1.82 9.20
N LYS A 791 27.88 2.89 9.65
CA LYS A 791 27.87 3.30 11.05
C LYS A 791 26.69 4.23 11.34
N LYS A 792 25.48 3.69 11.37
CA LYS A 792 24.23 4.46 11.55
C LYS A 792 23.56 4.18 12.88
N GLN A 793 22.71 5.10 13.32
CA GLN A 793 21.82 4.87 14.46
C GLN A 793 20.44 4.46 13.97
N PHE A 794 19.99 3.28 14.39
CA PHE A 794 18.66 2.76 14.10
C PHE A 794 17.72 3.08 15.27
N LEU A 795 16.75 3.94 15.03
CA LEU A 795 15.65 4.23 15.94
C LEU A 795 14.36 3.61 15.38
N LEU A 796 13.64 2.89 16.24
CA LEU A 796 12.42 2.17 15.88
C LEU A 796 11.23 2.85 16.53
N HIS A 797 10.34 3.37 15.71
CA HIS A 797 9.14 4.05 16.13
C HIS A 797 8.17 3.10 16.85
N VAL A 798 7.74 3.49 18.03
CA VAL A 798 6.66 2.85 18.78
C VAL A 798 5.48 3.83 18.84
N GLU A 799 4.27 3.39 18.54
CA GLU A 799 3.09 4.23 18.71
C GLU A 799 2.88 4.55 20.19
N PRO A 800 2.60 5.82 20.55
CA PRO A 800 2.42 6.20 21.94
C PRO A 800 1.23 5.45 22.54
N VAL A 801 1.51 4.65 23.56
CA VAL A 801 0.47 3.94 24.31
C VAL A 801 0.11 4.78 25.54
N GLY A 802 -1.19 5.01 25.77
CA GLY A 802 -1.66 5.77 26.93
C GLY A 802 -1.12 5.22 28.26
N ASP A 803 -0.87 6.11 29.23
CA ASP A 803 -0.21 5.79 30.50
C ASP A 803 -0.86 4.65 31.27
N GLU A 804 -2.19 4.51 31.19
CA GLU A 804 -2.92 3.41 31.82
C GLU A 804 -2.55 2.03 31.25
N ALA A 805 -2.29 1.95 29.94
CA ALA A 805 -1.90 0.70 29.30
C ALA A 805 -0.45 0.35 29.63
N LYS A 806 0.45 1.36 29.68
CA LYS A 806 1.83 1.20 30.17
C LYS A 806 1.83 0.73 31.63
N THR A 807 1.02 1.36 32.48
CA THR A 807 0.89 1.01 33.91
C THR A 807 0.37 -0.41 34.09
N ARG A 808 -0.68 -0.80 33.34
CA ARG A 808 -1.20 -2.18 33.39
C ARG A 808 -0.19 -3.21 32.90
N ALA A 809 0.57 -2.92 31.85
CA ALA A 809 1.63 -3.80 31.38
C ALA A 809 2.74 -3.97 32.42
N LEU A 810 3.20 -2.89 33.03
CA LEU A 810 4.20 -2.93 34.09
C LEU A 810 3.70 -3.71 35.32
N ALA A 811 2.43 -3.54 35.69
CA ALA A 811 1.81 -4.27 36.79
C ALA A 811 1.60 -5.77 36.52
N ALA A 812 1.63 -6.20 35.26
CA ALA A 812 1.49 -7.60 34.88
C ALA A 812 2.82 -8.38 34.89
N LEU A 813 3.95 -7.69 35.10
CA LEU A 813 5.27 -8.33 35.17
C LEU A 813 5.40 -9.09 36.51
N PRO A 814 5.90 -10.34 36.52
CA PRO A 814 6.10 -11.07 37.76
C PRO A 814 7.12 -10.39 38.67
N ASP A 815 6.82 -10.27 39.96
CA ASP A 815 7.71 -9.67 40.98
C ASP A 815 9.08 -10.39 41.12
N THR A 816 9.22 -11.58 40.54
CA THR A 816 10.40 -12.45 40.66
C THR A 816 11.49 -12.19 39.62
N VAL A 817 11.26 -11.34 38.62
CA VAL A 817 12.24 -11.06 37.57
C VAL A 817 13.25 -10.03 38.08
N GLY A 818 14.54 -10.34 38.05
CA GLY A 818 15.58 -9.40 38.50
C GLY A 818 15.54 -8.08 37.71
N ASP A 819 15.89 -6.95 38.36
CA ASP A 819 15.67 -5.59 37.84
C ASP A 819 16.08 -5.37 36.37
N ALA A 820 17.18 -5.98 35.91
CA ALA A 820 17.66 -5.84 34.52
C ALA A 820 16.80 -6.63 33.51
N ASP A 821 16.36 -7.82 33.88
CA ASP A 821 15.48 -8.64 33.04
C ASP A 821 14.04 -8.12 33.10
N ALA A 822 13.60 -7.57 34.24
CA ALA A 822 12.30 -6.92 34.38
C ALA A 822 12.21 -5.67 33.50
N PHE A 823 13.29 -4.88 33.42
CA PHE A 823 13.35 -3.73 32.52
C PHE A 823 13.32 -4.15 31.05
N ARG A 824 14.04 -5.21 30.66
CA ARG A 824 13.95 -5.77 29.29
C ARG A 824 12.55 -6.28 28.99
N LEU A 825 11.94 -7.03 29.91
CA LEU A 825 10.58 -7.55 29.76
C LEU A 825 9.56 -6.41 29.66
N ALA A 826 9.72 -5.35 30.46
CA ALA A 826 8.91 -4.14 30.39
C ALA A 826 9.05 -3.41 29.05
N ALA A 827 10.28 -3.27 28.54
CA ALA A 827 10.55 -2.66 27.24
C ALA A 827 9.97 -3.50 26.09
N THR A 828 10.13 -4.82 26.15
CA THR A 828 9.48 -5.78 25.26
C THR A 828 7.95 -5.65 25.33
N HIS A 829 7.38 -5.52 26.53
CA HIS A 829 5.94 -5.40 26.72
C HIS A 829 5.40 -4.05 26.22
N ALA A 830 6.19 -2.97 26.32
CA ALA A 830 5.88 -1.67 25.74
C ALA A 830 5.91 -1.72 24.19
N CYS A 831 6.90 -2.40 23.59
CA CYS A 831 6.87 -2.71 22.14
C CYS A 831 5.59 -3.45 21.77
N LEU A 832 5.28 -4.51 22.50
CA LEU A 832 4.09 -5.33 22.29
C LEU A 832 2.77 -4.59 22.56
N LEU A 833 2.78 -3.32 22.98
CA LEU A 833 1.58 -2.50 23.09
C LEU A 833 1.50 -1.43 21.98
N GLY A 834 2.62 -0.79 21.64
CA GLY A 834 2.68 0.24 20.59
C GLY A 834 3.04 -0.27 19.19
N MET A 835 3.26 -1.57 19.04
CA MET A 835 3.49 -2.23 17.75
C MET A 835 2.59 -3.45 17.62
N VAL A 836 2.33 -3.85 16.38
CA VAL A 836 1.76 -5.16 16.08
C VAL A 836 2.79 -6.28 16.34
N PRO A 837 2.37 -7.53 16.60
CA PRO A 837 3.27 -8.58 17.08
C PRO A 837 4.54 -8.76 16.23
N TRP A 838 4.41 -8.90 14.91
CA TRP A 838 5.58 -9.11 14.05
C TRP A 838 6.49 -7.88 13.97
N GLU A 839 5.95 -6.66 14.00
CA GLU A 839 6.77 -5.44 14.11
C GLU A 839 7.54 -5.42 15.43
N ALA A 840 6.92 -5.86 16.53
CA ALA A 840 7.60 -6.00 17.82
C ALA A 840 8.71 -7.06 17.76
N GLY A 841 8.45 -8.23 17.16
CA GLY A 841 9.45 -9.27 16.91
C GLY A 841 10.63 -8.74 16.09
N ASN A 842 10.34 -8.08 14.96
CA ASN A 842 11.35 -7.43 14.13
C ASN A 842 12.16 -6.40 14.92
N ALA A 843 11.51 -5.60 15.78
CA ALA A 843 12.19 -4.62 16.61
C ALA A 843 13.14 -5.29 17.60
N LEU A 844 12.70 -6.32 18.33
CA LEU A 844 13.54 -7.08 19.26
C LEU A 844 14.76 -7.71 18.54
N TYR A 845 14.53 -8.24 17.34
CA TYR A 845 15.61 -8.74 16.48
C TYR A 845 16.65 -7.66 16.18
N LEU A 846 16.21 -6.49 15.70
CA LEU A 846 17.09 -5.38 15.37
C LEU A 846 17.79 -4.80 16.62
N GLN A 847 17.12 -4.71 17.76
CA GLN A 847 17.75 -4.27 19.01
C GLN A 847 18.91 -5.19 19.39
N GLN A 848 18.76 -6.50 19.23
CA GLN A 848 19.82 -7.46 19.58
C GLN A 848 20.93 -7.50 18.53
N VAL A 849 20.60 -7.48 17.24
CA VAL A 849 21.58 -7.72 16.16
C VAL A 849 22.31 -6.45 15.75
N VAL A 850 21.62 -5.31 15.71
CA VAL A 850 22.19 -4.03 15.22
C VAL A 850 22.21 -2.94 16.29
N GLY A 851 21.82 -3.25 17.53
CA GLY A 851 21.81 -2.27 18.62
C GLY A 851 20.77 -1.16 18.43
N ALA A 852 19.68 -1.44 17.70
CA ALA A 852 18.60 -0.48 17.51
C ALA A 852 17.99 -0.02 18.86
N LYS A 853 17.43 1.20 18.89
CA LYS A 853 16.75 1.75 20.07
C LYS A 853 15.30 2.08 19.74
N LEU A 854 14.40 1.91 20.71
CA LEU A 854 13.00 2.29 20.56
C LEU A 854 12.85 3.79 20.78
N VAL A 855 11.93 4.42 20.07
CA VAL A 855 11.66 5.85 20.19
C VAL A 855 10.17 6.14 20.02
N GLU A 856 9.62 6.95 20.91
CA GLU A 856 8.33 7.63 20.74
C GLU A 856 8.62 9.07 20.28
N PRO A 857 7.70 9.77 19.59
CA PRO A 857 7.94 11.15 19.18
C PRO A 857 8.45 12.04 20.32
N GLY A 858 7.78 12.03 21.47
CA GLY A 858 8.16 12.83 22.64
C GLY A 858 9.47 12.43 23.33
N SER A 859 10.03 11.26 23.03
CA SER A 859 11.32 10.81 23.57
C SER A 859 12.48 10.99 22.59
N LEU A 860 12.25 11.57 21.41
CA LEU A 860 13.26 11.69 20.37
C LEU A 860 14.52 12.43 20.86
N VAL A 861 14.33 13.62 21.46
CA VAL A 861 15.42 14.49 21.91
C VAL A 861 16.28 13.79 22.95
N SER A 862 15.67 13.18 23.97
CA SER A 862 16.42 12.47 25.02
C SER A 862 17.14 11.23 24.48
N THR A 863 16.55 10.53 23.51
CA THR A 863 17.14 9.33 22.89
C THR A 863 18.39 9.67 22.06
N LEU A 864 18.37 10.79 21.35
CA LEU A 864 19.51 11.26 20.56
C LEU A 864 20.60 11.91 21.43
N LEU A 865 20.22 12.76 22.39
CA LEU A 865 21.17 13.45 23.26
C LEU A 865 21.77 12.58 24.35
N GLY A 866 21.05 11.55 24.82
CA GLY A 866 21.58 10.60 25.80
C GLY A 866 22.88 9.95 25.34
N ARG A 867 23.05 9.76 24.03
CA ARG A 867 24.28 9.23 23.45
C ARG A 867 25.44 10.23 23.49
N GLU A 868 25.19 11.51 23.27
CA GLU A 868 26.26 12.52 23.38
C GLU A 868 26.77 12.59 24.82
N LEU A 869 25.87 12.46 25.80
CA LEU A 869 26.25 12.39 27.20
C LEU A 869 27.00 11.09 27.51
N GLU A 870 26.55 9.93 27.02
CA GLU A 870 27.27 8.65 27.16
C GLU A 870 28.67 8.73 26.53
N GLN A 871 28.78 9.17 25.28
CA GLN A 871 30.07 9.30 24.57
C GLN A 871 31.00 10.32 25.25
N ARG A 872 30.48 11.47 25.70
CA ARG A 872 31.26 12.46 26.45
C ARG A 872 31.68 11.94 27.82
N SER A 873 30.82 11.17 28.51
CA SER A 873 31.14 10.57 29.81
C SER A 873 32.24 9.49 29.72
N PHE A 874 32.34 8.78 28.59
CA PHE A 874 33.49 7.91 28.30
C PHE A 874 34.76 8.69 27.89
N ALA A 875 34.61 9.91 27.37
CA ALA A 875 35.69 10.81 27.01
C ALA A 875 36.10 11.78 28.13
N VAL A 876 35.47 11.72 29.32
CA VAL A 876 35.98 12.43 30.49
C VAL A 876 37.34 11.83 30.81
N ASP A 877 38.36 12.65 30.56
CA ASP A 877 39.76 12.33 30.70
C ASP A 877 40.01 11.72 32.08
N TRP A 878 40.25 10.42 32.13
CA TRP A 878 40.59 9.69 33.35
C TRP A 878 41.84 10.30 34.00
N ARG A 879 42.65 11.05 33.24
CA ARG A 879 43.75 11.86 33.76
C ARG A 879 43.24 13.00 34.64
N LEU A 880 42.13 13.67 34.32
CA LEU A 880 41.54 14.69 35.19
C LEU A 880 41.05 14.07 36.51
N PHE A 881 40.45 12.87 36.44
CA PHE A 881 40.01 12.14 37.63
C PHE A 881 41.20 11.66 38.51
N LEU A 882 42.32 11.25 37.88
CA LEU A 882 43.55 10.88 38.58
C LEU A 882 44.32 12.09 39.12
N HIS A 883 44.30 13.22 38.42
CA HIS A 883 44.95 14.46 38.82
C HIS A 883 44.22 15.13 40.01
N LEU A 884 42.89 15.12 40.01
CA LEU A 884 42.08 15.58 41.15
C LEU A 884 42.20 14.69 42.40
N ARG A 885 42.68 13.45 42.23
CA ARG A 885 42.99 12.50 43.32
C ARG A 885 44.46 12.54 43.76
N GLY A 886 45.28 13.44 43.21
CA GLY A 886 46.68 13.59 43.60
C GLY A 886 47.63 12.50 43.07
N PHE A 887 47.21 11.70 42.09
CA PHE A 887 48.08 10.71 41.47
C PHE A 887 48.94 11.37 40.37
N ASN A 888 50.26 11.39 40.59
CA ASN A 888 51.24 11.75 39.56
C ASN A 888 51.37 10.58 38.56
N VAL A 889 50.71 10.68 37.42
CA VAL A 889 50.90 9.73 36.32
C VAL A 889 51.92 10.34 35.36
N ALA A 890 53.17 9.84 35.42
CA ALA A 890 54.16 10.14 34.40
C ALA A 890 53.68 9.61 33.04
N ALA A 891 53.85 10.41 32.00
CA ALA A 891 53.35 10.18 30.65
C ALA A 891 53.71 8.78 30.12
N VAL A 892 52.70 7.95 29.88
CA VAL A 892 52.82 6.78 29.01
C VAL A 892 52.32 7.17 27.64
N ASP A 893 53.21 7.05 26.67
CA ASP A 893 53.01 7.40 25.27
C ASP A 893 52.02 6.42 24.62
N LEU A 894 50.99 6.95 23.97
CA LEU A 894 49.82 6.21 23.48
C LEU A 894 49.94 5.96 21.96
N ALA A 895 51.07 5.42 21.52
CA ALA A 895 51.34 5.15 20.11
C ALA A 895 51.17 3.68 19.68
N GLU A 896 51.11 2.69 20.59
CA GLU A 896 51.17 1.26 20.20
C GLU A 896 49.91 0.40 20.49
N ALA A 897 48.81 0.98 20.98
CA ALA A 897 47.61 0.18 21.33
C ALA A 897 46.53 0.12 20.20
N ARG A 898 46.92 -0.06 18.93
CA ARG A 898 45.94 -0.20 17.81
C ARG A 898 45.78 -1.60 17.22
N HIS A 899 46.44 -2.64 17.74
CA HIS A 899 46.30 -4.01 17.22
C HIS A 899 46.07 -5.06 18.30
N CYS A 900 44.88 -5.06 18.91
CA CYS A 900 44.36 -6.23 19.60
C CYS A 900 42.86 -6.37 19.30
N SER A 901 42.53 -7.18 18.30
CA SER A 901 41.16 -7.64 18.04
C SER A 901 40.85 -8.82 18.97
N PHE A 902 39.82 -8.67 19.82
CA PHE A 902 39.28 -9.78 20.60
C PHE A 902 38.40 -10.65 19.69
N SER A 903 38.82 -11.89 19.47
CA SER A 903 37.99 -12.95 18.88
C SER A 903 37.50 -13.88 20.01
N PRO A 904 36.18 -14.11 20.17
CA PRO A 904 35.70 -15.11 21.11
C PRO A 904 35.55 -16.45 20.38
N SER A 905 36.51 -17.36 20.57
CA SER A 905 36.35 -18.75 20.16
C SER A 905 36.34 -19.71 21.37
N ARG A 906 35.61 -20.81 21.13
CA ARG A 906 34.99 -21.72 22.08
C ARG A 906 35.98 -22.57 22.87
N SER A 907 35.51 -22.98 24.05
CA SER A 907 36.01 -24.11 24.81
C SER A 907 35.86 -25.43 24.02
N ARG A 908 36.98 -26.15 23.85
CA ARG A 908 36.98 -27.61 23.79
C ARG A 908 38.18 -28.15 24.56
N VAL A 909 37.87 -29.10 25.43
CA VAL A 909 38.77 -29.94 26.22
C VAL A 909 39.60 -30.80 25.26
N VAL A 910 40.92 -30.92 25.49
CA VAL A 910 41.74 -32.16 25.57
C VAL A 910 43.27 -31.82 25.48
N SER A 911 44.00 -32.28 26.52
CA SER A 911 45.44 -32.62 26.66
C SER A 911 46.60 -31.75 26.09
N LYS A 912 47.37 -31.14 27.02
CA LYS A 912 48.86 -31.05 27.21
C LYS A 912 49.81 -31.80 26.21
N PRO A 913 51.12 -31.44 26.10
CA PRO A 913 51.74 -30.17 25.62
C PRO A 913 53.03 -30.38 24.74
N VAL A 914 53.45 -29.43 23.88
CA VAL A 914 54.89 -29.26 23.48
C VAL A 914 55.21 -27.78 23.18
N PHE A 915 56.40 -27.38 23.61
CA PHE A 915 57.04 -26.06 23.75
C PHE A 915 57.14 -25.12 22.52
N GLY A 916 57.23 -23.80 22.80
CA GLY A 916 57.99 -22.86 21.96
C GLY A 916 57.78 -21.34 22.15
N SER A 917 58.57 -20.72 23.04
CA SER A 917 59.10 -19.32 22.99
C SER A 917 58.35 -18.15 23.67
N PRO A 918 59.08 -17.16 24.29
CA PRO A 918 58.58 -16.30 25.36
C PRO A 918 58.54 -14.78 25.02
N ALA A 919 57.40 -14.13 25.25
CA ALA A 919 57.32 -12.70 25.54
C ALA A 919 55.93 -12.39 26.11
N CYS A 920 55.88 -12.03 27.40
CA CYS A 920 54.76 -11.55 28.24
C CYS A 920 54.67 -12.35 29.54
N ASN A 921 55.61 -12.09 30.46
CA ASN A 921 55.43 -12.40 31.88
C ASN A 921 56.38 -11.49 32.69
N ALA A 922 55.87 -10.31 33.03
CA ALA A 922 56.29 -9.53 34.19
C ALA A 922 55.15 -8.55 34.52
N ASP A 923 54.93 -8.34 35.82
CA ASP A 923 54.06 -7.34 36.44
C ASP A 923 52.59 -7.74 36.68
N LEU A 924 52.41 -8.71 37.58
CA LEU A 924 51.18 -8.86 38.38
C LEU A 924 51.51 -9.29 39.82
N GLU A 925 52.48 -8.64 40.46
CA GLU A 925 52.69 -8.71 41.92
C GLU A 925 53.14 -7.34 42.45
N ALA A 926 52.22 -6.37 42.53
CA ALA A 926 52.43 -5.14 43.31
C ALA A 926 51.12 -4.41 43.62
N PHE A 927 50.11 -5.04 44.22
CA PHE A 927 49.02 -4.32 44.90
C PHE A 927 48.38 -5.20 46.00
N ALA A 928 49.14 -5.44 47.06
CA ALA A 928 48.63 -5.93 48.33
C ALA A 928 49.11 -5.00 49.44
N GLY A 929 48.27 -4.03 49.81
CA GLY A 929 48.51 -3.18 50.98
C GLY A 929 47.74 -1.87 50.94
N VAL A 930 46.87 -1.68 51.96
CA VAL A 930 46.16 -0.44 52.33
C VAL A 930 44.98 -0.08 51.40
N GLY A 931 43.72 0.08 51.80
CA GLY A 931 43.01 0.04 53.08
C GLY A 931 41.56 0.50 52.77
N SER A 932 40.57 -0.33 53.10
CA SER A 932 39.13 -0.06 53.25
C SER A 932 38.49 1.12 52.50
N VAL A 933 37.80 0.82 51.40
CA VAL A 933 36.69 1.64 50.86
C VAL A 933 35.39 0.89 51.11
N PHE A 934 34.50 1.43 51.94
CA PHE A 934 33.16 0.89 52.15
C PHE A 934 32.33 1.06 50.87
N THR A 935 32.05 -0.06 50.20
CA THR A 935 31.00 -0.12 49.16
C THR A 935 29.68 -0.42 49.87
N LEU A 936 28.85 0.61 50.09
CA LEU A 936 27.52 0.41 50.65
C LEU A 936 26.56 -0.08 49.56
N GLY A 937 26.62 -1.39 49.30
CA GLY A 937 25.68 -2.11 48.47
C GLY A 937 25.02 -3.23 49.29
N ARG A 938 23.70 -3.15 49.43
CA ARG A 938 22.76 -4.22 49.84
C ARG A 938 22.80 -4.70 51.31
N ARG A 939 22.15 -3.92 52.17
CA ARG A 939 21.05 -4.37 53.04
C ARG A 939 20.35 -3.14 53.63
N LEU A 940 19.20 -2.75 53.08
CA LEU A 940 18.32 -1.78 53.72
C LEU A 940 17.50 -2.52 54.77
N LEU A 941 17.88 -2.36 56.04
CA LEU A 941 17.02 -2.56 57.20
C LEU A 941 16.09 -1.34 57.33
N PRO A 942 14.89 -1.47 57.93
CA PRO A 942 14.01 -0.34 58.14
C PRO A 942 14.59 0.60 59.20
N SER A 943 14.54 1.91 58.92
CA SER A 943 14.74 3.02 59.86
C SER A 943 15.90 2.88 60.86
N ALA A 944 17.11 3.30 60.46
CA ALA A 944 18.18 3.61 61.41
C ALA A 944 18.85 4.94 61.05
N ALA A 945 19.12 5.75 62.08
CA ALA A 945 19.69 7.10 61.99
C ALA A 945 21.07 7.12 61.32
N ILE A 946 21.34 8.18 60.55
CA ILE A 946 22.61 8.42 59.85
C ILE A 946 23.63 8.92 60.90
N PRO A 947 24.78 8.25 61.10
CA PRO A 947 25.84 8.77 61.97
C PRO A 947 26.60 9.91 61.29
N CYS A 948 26.71 11.06 61.96
CA CYS A 948 27.44 12.24 61.47
C CYS A 948 28.94 12.08 61.75
N ASN A 949 29.74 11.78 60.72
CA ASN A 949 31.21 11.88 60.75
C ASN A 949 31.68 12.76 59.58
N ASP A 950 32.71 13.58 59.80
CA ASP A 950 33.31 14.59 58.90
C ASP A 950 33.54 14.10 57.46
N THR A 951 32.50 14.09 56.63
CA THR A 951 32.55 13.66 55.23
C THR A 951 31.71 14.58 54.37
N THR A 952 32.34 15.15 53.34
CA THR A 952 31.65 15.95 52.32
C THR A 952 30.88 15.03 51.38
N LEU A 953 29.55 15.16 51.34
CA LEU A 953 28.72 14.41 50.40
C LEU A 953 28.54 15.23 49.12
N VAL A 954 29.19 14.81 48.04
CA VAL A 954 29.05 15.44 46.72
C VAL A 954 28.06 14.66 45.87
N VAL A 955 26.89 15.24 45.61
CA VAL A 955 25.88 14.64 44.74
C VAL A 955 26.03 15.21 43.33
N GLN A 956 26.65 14.44 42.44
CA GLN A 956 26.72 14.77 41.02
C GLN A 956 25.49 14.20 40.29
N ARG A 957 24.97 14.98 39.34
CA ARG A 957 23.69 14.77 38.63
C ARG A 957 23.49 13.33 38.14
N PHE A 958 22.60 12.57 38.79
CA PHE A 958 22.03 11.33 38.24
C PHE A 958 20.61 11.57 37.72
N LEU A 959 20.14 10.65 36.86
CA LEU A 959 18.85 10.63 36.14
C LEU A 959 17.68 11.34 36.87
N PRO A 960 16.75 11.99 36.14
CA PRO A 960 15.66 12.80 36.71
C PRO A 960 14.80 12.10 37.78
N MET A 961 14.66 10.77 37.73
CA MET A 961 13.88 10.00 38.72
C MET A 961 14.57 9.82 40.09
N LEU A 962 15.91 9.93 40.17
CA LEU A 962 16.65 9.81 41.44
C LEU A 962 16.84 11.16 42.15
N HIS A 963 16.62 12.27 41.43
CA HIS A 963 16.87 13.62 41.94
C HIS A 963 16.08 13.94 43.21
N ASN A 964 14.77 13.62 43.25
CA ASN A 964 13.93 13.93 44.41
C ASN A 964 14.23 13.08 45.65
N ARG A 965 14.62 11.81 45.49
CA ARG A 965 14.99 10.94 46.63
C ARG A 965 16.36 11.29 47.19
N MET A 966 17.32 11.63 46.33
CA MET A 966 18.66 12.08 46.74
C MET A 966 18.62 13.45 47.40
N LEU A 967 17.78 14.36 46.90
CA LEU A 967 17.55 15.68 47.52
C LEU A 967 16.89 15.55 48.91
N ASN A 968 15.94 14.63 49.08
CA ASN A 968 15.33 14.36 50.39
C ASN A 968 16.33 13.74 51.38
N LEU A 969 17.22 12.85 50.93
CA LEU A 969 18.32 12.33 51.75
C LEU A 969 19.33 13.41 52.13
N ALA A 970 19.67 14.30 51.20
CA ALA A 970 20.53 15.46 51.46
C ALA A 970 19.89 16.44 52.45
N LEU A 971 18.60 16.73 52.33
CA LEU A 971 17.83 17.55 53.27
C LEU A 971 17.72 16.89 54.66
N GLN A 972 17.55 15.57 54.73
CA GLN A 972 17.61 14.82 55.98
C GLN A 972 19.01 14.90 56.62
N ALA A 973 20.08 14.77 55.84
CA ALA A 973 21.44 14.90 56.35
C ALA A 973 21.73 16.31 56.89
N VAL A 974 21.35 17.37 56.15
CA VAL A 974 21.45 18.78 56.56
C VAL A 974 20.72 19.03 57.88
N THR A 975 19.48 18.53 58.00
CA THR A 975 18.65 18.74 59.20
C THR A 975 19.13 17.93 60.40
N SER A 976 19.65 16.71 60.18
CA SER A 976 20.08 15.80 61.25
C SER A 976 21.49 16.11 61.78
N CYS A 977 22.37 16.68 60.95
CA CYS A 977 23.80 16.84 61.25
C CYS A 977 24.29 18.30 61.21
N HIS A 978 23.39 19.30 61.11
CA HIS A 978 23.74 20.73 61.03
C HIS A 978 24.66 21.13 59.85
N GLY A 979 24.61 20.37 58.75
CA GLY A 979 25.40 20.67 57.56
C GLY A 979 24.87 21.88 56.77
N THR A 980 25.74 22.49 55.95
CA THR A 980 25.38 23.60 55.05
C THR A 980 25.21 23.09 53.63
N LEU A 981 24.11 23.45 52.98
CA LEU A 981 23.85 23.13 51.58
C LEU A 981 24.52 24.17 50.68
N ILE A 982 25.43 23.74 49.81
CA ILE A 982 26.12 24.60 48.85
C ILE A 982 25.62 24.24 47.45
N GLN A 983 25.05 25.22 46.74
CA GLN A 983 24.56 25.05 45.37
C GLN A 983 25.30 26.00 44.43
N GLN A 984 26.01 25.43 43.45
CA GLN A 984 26.70 26.20 42.40
C GLN A 984 26.66 25.40 41.09
N ASP A 985 26.26 26.05 39.99
CA ASP A 985 26.19 25.48 38.62
C ASP A 985 25.47 24.12 38.50
N GLY A 986 24.38 23.94 39.25
CA GLY A 986 23.58 22.71 39.22
C GLY A 986 24.18 21.52 39.98
N LEU A 987 25.27 21.74 40.71
CA LEU A 987 25.81 20.83 41.72
C LEU A 987 25.19 21.16 43.08
N VAL A 988 24.74 20.15 43.81
CA VAL A 988 24.29 20.30 45.20
C VAL A 988 25.25 19.49 46.07
N ALA A 989 26.00 20.19 46.92
CA ALA A 989 26.87 19.58 47.91
C ALA A 989 26.33 19.84 49.31
N VAL A 990 26.42 18.83 50.18
CA VAL A 990 26.18 19.00 51.61
C VAL A 990 27.52 18.92 52.31
N GLN A 991 27.93 20.04 52.90
CA GLN A 991 29.08 20.09 53.79
C GLN A 991 28.55 19.86 55.20
N LEU A 992 28.75 18.64 55.70
CA LEU A 992 28.40 18.25 57.07
C LEU A 992 29.34 18.90 58.08
#